data_AF-A0A4Y7RQ49-F1
#
_entry.id   AF-A0A4Y7RQ49-F1
#
_cell.length_a   1.000
_cell.length_b   1.000
_cell.length_c   1.000
_cell.angle_alpha   90.00
_cell.angle_beta   90.00
_cell.angle_gamma   90.00
#
_symmetry.space_group_name_H-M   'P 1'
#
loop_
_entity.id
_entity.type
_entity.pdbx_description
1 polymer ?
#
loop_
_entity_poly.entity_id
_entity_poly.type
_entity_poly.pdbx_seq_one_letter_code
_entity_poly.pdbx_strand_id
1 'polypeptide(L)'
;MSRKIIYLSAAIIIIIAVFFIGREFFYPAPLYYQGDSSWAASQKLALIRLEDVNPGTYDTREKLDKLVKIADYLYKEGVPFQISLIPVYKDPASNIEISVGDTEIFQIRDFNKTIMYMRERGGMVGLHGYTHQHLNEVSGAGFEFSDKSGQEYAKMAYAEERVQKALAAMERAGIPVDYWETPHYTASLDQYKTFGNYFGLLYDPNPWEKTLKNISSRDSTGMDNQSVIFVPAPLNNITVDKDVERIFSQLDKNDPAVLASFFYHPTQEFKFLYKMQTPQGKEFYAHEPDSYLKRLISGFKERGYKFVSVYDLIGFLPAERVTGLNAGKGKVLLSGDIDGDGRFDLIAGDPAKGLWQAGLSRVDRLLPRYNPESFAPTTDWLKNWGQGGTKEFAAGDFNNDGKKDLVSWDKKTGEINVALSDGSKFIPQQPWGSFNASGGTVKFFAGRYNNSSRDGLLFWVQDENTAYVALSAGDSFTPARPWLENWGAGAGLQILTGDFNGDGKKDLAALNKNTGAIQVALSAGDKFELPADNGGQPWIAGFVTGDRWQVQTGDYTGEGVDDFIAYDNTLGKWQFILTRNKQFVIESWPVVFGKDPAGQFLVGDFDGDKKSDLAVSRQFGGQTPIDLAISVMNRNNSPPAGSN
;
A
#
# COMPACT_ATOMS: atom_id res chain seq x y z
N MET A 1 8.25 -16.78 -68.85
CA MET A 1 8.56 -15.67 -67.91
C MET A 1 7.31 -15.34 -67.10
N SER A 2 6.76 -16.38 -66.45
CA SER A 2 5.42 -16.44 -65.89
C SER A 2 5.47 -17.30 -64.63
N ARG A 3 4.51 -17.07 -63.72
CA ARG A 3 4.37 -17.66 -62.38
C ARG A 3 5.27 -17.08 -61.27
N LYS A 4 6.59 -16.88 -61.43
CA LYS A 4 7.43 -16.38 -60.31
C LYS A 4 7.16 -14.92 -59.86
N ILE A 5 6.74 -14.04 -60.77
CA ILE A 5 6.46 -12.62 -60.43
C ILE A 5 5.10 -12.43 -59.74
N ILE A 6 4.14 -13.33 -60.00
CA ILE A 6 2.78 -13.28 -59.40
C ILE A 6 2.80 -13.75 -57.94
N TYR A 7 3.65 -14.72 -57.58
CA TYR A 7 3.79 -15.15 -56.18
C TYR A 7 4.52 -14.14 -55.30
N LEU A 8 5.50 -13.41 -55.84
CA LEU A 8 6.21 -12.37 -55.08
C LEU A 8 5.33 -11.16 -54.79
N SER A 9 4.47 -10.76 -55.73
CA SER A 9 3.55 -9.64 -55.56
C SER A 9 2.36 -9.98 -54.65
N ALA A 10 1.83 -11.21 -54.71
CA ALA A 10 0.80 -11.67 -53.77
C ALA A 10 1.34 -11.82 -52.33
N ALA A 11 2.58 -12.32 -52.15
CA ALA A 11 3.19 -12.45 -50.82
C ALA A 11 3.49 -11.08 -50.19
N ILE A 12 3.95 -10.09 -50.97
CA ILE A 12 4.21 -8.73 -50.46
C ILE A 12 2.90 -8.01 -50.11
N ILE A 13 1.83 -8.19 -50.89
CA ILE A 13 0.51 -7.62 -50.57
C ILE A 13 -0.10 -8.28 -49.33
N ILE A 14 0.08 -9.59 -49.13
CA ILE A 14 -0.37 -10.29 -47.90
C ILE A 14 0.46 -9.86 -46.69
N ILE A 15 1.78 -9.67 -46.82
CA ILE A 15 2.63 -9.19 -45.73
C ILE A 15 2.26 -7.75 -45.36
N ILE A 16 2.03 -6.87 -46.34
CA ILE A 16 1.59 -5.48 -46.09
C ILE A 16 0.18 -5.46 -45.51
N ALA A 17 -0.76 -6.28 -46.01
CA ALA A 17 -2.10 -6.37 -45.43
C ALA A 17 -2.09 -6.94 -44.01
N VAL A 18 -1.25 -7.93 -43.68
CA VAL A 18 -1.07 -8.44 -42.32
C VAL A 18 -0.36 -7.40 -41.43
N PHE A 19 0.55 -6.60 -41.98
CA PHE A 19 1.24 -5.52 -41.25
C PHE A 19 0.31 -4.32 -40.96
N PHE A 20 -0.66 -4.02 -41.83
CA PHE A 20 -1.64 -2.95 -41.62
C PHE A 20 -2.91 -3.41 -40.89
N ILE A 21 -3.40 -4.63 -41.10
CA ILE A 21 -4.50 -5.23 -40.32
C ILE A 21 -4.03 -5.58 -38.89
N GLY A 22 -2.77 -5.95 -38.72
CA GLY A 22 -2.15 -6.20 -37.41
C GLY A 22 -1.91 -4.93 -36.56
N ARG A 23 -1.93 -3.74 -37.17
CA ARG A 23 -1.71 -2.47 -36.46
C ARG A 23 -3.01 -1.83 -35.95
N GLU A 24 -4.17 -2.24 -36.47
CA GLU A 24 -5.48 -1.70 -36.06
C GLU A 24 -6.36 -2.69 -35.26
N PHE A 25 -5.96 -3.95 -35.07
CA PHE A 25 -6.75 -4.94 -34.31
C PHE A 25 -6.09 -5.53 -33.05
N PHE A 26 -4.97 -4.97 -32.61
CA PHE A 26 -4.45 -5.21 -31.26
C PHE A 26 -4.16 -3.87 -30.59
N TYR A 27 -5.21 -3.12 -30.28
CA TYR A 27 -5.25 -2.59 -28.93
C TYR A 27 -5.40 -3.83 -28.05
N PRO A 28 -4.39 -4.24 -27.25
CA PRO A 28 -4.70 -5.18 -26.19
C PRO A 28 -5.81 -4.47 -25.41
N ALA A 29 -7.03 -5.02 -25.44
CA ALA A 29 -8.02 -4.67 -24.46
C ALA A 29 -7.27 -4.76 -23.12
N PRO A 30 -7.22 -3.69 -22.31
CA PRO A 30 -6.49 -3.72 -21.06
C PRO A 30 -7.02 -4.93 -20.30
N LEU A 31 -6.18 -5.95 -20.21
CA LEU A 31 -6.47 -7.14 -19.43
C LEU A 31 -6.38 -6.67 -17.99
N TYR A 32 -7.50 -6.19 -17.46
CA TYR A 32 -7.70 -5.94 -16.05
C TYR A 32 -7.56 -7.29 -15.36
N TYR A 33 -6.53 -7.42 -14.53
CA TYR A 33 -6.25 -8.68 -13.83
C TYR A 33 -6.57 -8.49 -12.36
N GLN A 34 -7.36 -9.42 -11.86
CA GLN A 34 -7.90 -9.46 -10.51
C GLN A 34 -6.93 -10.19 -9.58
N GLY A 35 -6.76 -9.72 -8.34
CA GLY A 35 -6.28 -10.60 -7.27
C GLY A 35 -7.38 -11.59 -6.85
N ASP A 36 -7.04 -12.54 -5.99
CA ASP A 36 -8.04 -13.50 -5.49
C ASP A 36 -9.05 -12.77 -4.62
N SER A 37 -10.23 -12.51 -5.18
CA SER A 37 -11.24 -11.73 -4.50
C SER A 37 -11.94 -12.51 -3.38
N SER A 38 -11.75 -13.84 -3.27
CA SER A 38 -12.53 -14.67 -2.34
C SER A 38 -12.04 -14.66 -0.88
N TRP A 39 -10.83 -14.13 -0.62
CA TRP A 39 -10.15 -14.27 0.67
C TRP A 39 -10.92 -13.62 1.84
N ALA A 40 -11.41 -12.38 1.70
CA ALA A 40 -12.07 -11.66 2.79
C ALA A 40 -13.38 -12.35 3.19
N ALA A 41 -14.11 -12.84 2.18
CA ALA A 41 -15.36 -13.55 2.37
C ALA A 41 -15.14 -14.95 2.97
N SER A 42 -14.05 -15.65 2.61
CA SER A 42 -13.71 -16.95 3.20
C SER A 42 -13.26 -16.82 4.67
N GLN A 43 -12.69 -15.68 5.05
CA GLN A 43 -12.36 -15.35 6.44
C GLN A 43 -13.54 -14.76 7.24
N LYS A 44 -14.72 -14.61 6.63
CA LYS A 44 -15.89 -13.95 7.24
C LYS A 44 -15.57 -12.56 7.79
N LEU A 45 -14.87 -11.75 7.02
CA LEU A 45 -14.63 -10.35 7.37
C LEU A 45 -15.79 -9.48 6.92
N ALA A 46 -16.13 -8.48 7.73
CA ALA A 46 -17.26 -7.59 7.51
C ALA A 46 -16.86 -6.11 7.60
N LEU A 47 -17.57 -5.28 6.83
CA LEU A 47 -17.42 -3.82 6.82
C LEU A 47 -18.78 -3.17 7.08
N ILE A 48 -18.76 -2.04 7.77
CA ILE A 48 -19.91 -1.15 7.94
C ILE A 48 -19.50 0.29 7.66
N ARG A 49 -20.22 0.92 6.74
CA ARG A 49 -20.04 2.32 6.39
C ARG A 49 -21.22 3.17 6.83
N LEU A 50 -20.95 4.23 7.59
CA LEU A 50 -21.94 5.21 8.01
C LEU A 50 -22.04 6.31 6.94
N GLU A 51 -23.17 6.36 6.24
CA GLU A 51 -23.34 7.19 5.04
C GLU A 51 -24.10 8.50 5.31
N ASP A 52 -23.96 9.46 4.39
CA ASP A 52 -24.59 10.78 4.41
C ASP A 52 -24.26 11.66 5.63
N VAL A 53 -23.06 11.50 6.20
CA VAL A 53 -22.62 12.30 7.35
C VAL A 53 -22.19 13.70 6.88
N ASN A 54 -22.88 14.75 7.33
CA ASN A 54 -22.65 16.11 6.82
C ASN A 54 -23.03 17.21 7.84
N PRO A 55 -22.45 18.42 7.74
CA PRO A 55 -22.65 19.45 8.76
C PRO A 55 -24.08 20.02 8.84
N GLY A 56 -24.92 19.87 7.81
CA GLY A 56 -26.29 20.40 7.81
C GLY A 56 -27.35 19.43 8.28
N THR A 57 -27.17 18.14 8.03
CA THR A 57 -28.07 17.10 8.56
C THR A 57 -27.81 16.91 10.06
N TYR A 58 -26.56 17.06 10.52
CA TYR A 58 -26.12 16.89 11.90
C TYR A 58 -25.76 18.23 12.55
N ASP A 59 -26.70 19.17 12.48
CA ASP A 59 -26.58 20.59 12.84
C ASP A 59 -26.88 20.92 14.31
N THR A 60 -27.40 19.96 15.09
CA THR A 60 -27.77 20.17 16.50
C THR A 60 -26.97 19.31 17.45
N ARG A 61 -26.81 19.80 18.69
CA ARG A 61 -26.14 19.06 19.76
C ARG A 61 -26.75 17.68 20.00
N GLU A 62 -28.07 17.55 19.94
CA GLU A 62 -28.76 16.27 20.06
C GLU A 62 -28.31 15.27 18.99
N LYS A 63 -28.26 15.68 17.72
CA LYS A 63 -27.87 14.79 16.62
C LYS A 63 -26.39 14.39 16.73
N LEU A 64 -25.53 15.32 17.13
CA LEU A 64 -24.11 15.04 17.39
C LEU A 64 -23.93 14.07 18.57
N ASP A 65 -24.64 14.26 19.68
CA ASP A 65 -24.58 13.34 20.82
C ASP A 65 -25.10 11.94 20.47
N LYS A 66 -26.07 11.84 19.54
CA LYS A 66 -26.55 10.57 18.99
C LYS A 66 -25.51 9.90 18.09
N LEU A 67 -24.78 10.66 17.26
CA LEU A 67 -23.63 10.13 16.50
C LEU A 67 -22.53 9.61 17.42
N VAL A 68 -22.17 10.38 18.46
CA VAL A 68 -21.25 9.96 19.52
C VAL A 68 -21.72 8.64 20.12
N LYS A 69 -23.02 8.49 20.39
CA LYS A 69 -23.56 7.27 20.98
C LYS A 69 -23.45 6.04 20.06
N ILE A 70 -23.62 6.23 18.75
CA ILE A 70 -23.42 5.18 17.75
C ILE A 70 -21.95 4.76 17.70
N ALA A 71 -21.02 5.71 17.66
CA ALA A 71 -19.59 5.42 17.65
C ALA A 71 -19.12 4.74 18.95
N ASP A 72 -19.61 5.17 20.10
CA ASP A 72 -19.34 4.52 21.39
C ASP A 72 -19.81 3.06 21.40
N TYR A 73 -20.98 2.79 20.83
CA TYR A 73 -21.48 1.42 20.71
C TYR A 73 -20.57 0.57 19.82
N LEU A 74 -20.26 1.03 18.61
CA LEU A 74 -19.40 0.30 17.68
C LEU A 74 -18.01 0.05 18.27
N TYR A 75 -17.41 1.07 18.90
CA TYR A 75 -16.12 0.94 19.57
C TYR A 75 -16.15 -0.06 20.72
N LYS A 76 -17.19 0.00 21.58
CA LYS A 76 -17.36 -0.96 22.68
C LYS A 76 -17.49 -2.39 22.17
N GLU A 77 -18.13 -2.56 21.02
CA GLU A 77 -18.28 -3.84 20.34
C GLU A 77 -17.01 -4.27 19.56
N GLY A 78 -15.95 -3.47 19.55
CA GLY A 78 -14.74 -3.75 18.78
C GLY A 78 -15.00 -3.78 17.27
N VAL A 79 -15.90 -2.92 16.79
CA VAL A 79 -16.28 -2.79 15.38
C VAL A 79 -15.64 -1.53 14.80
N PRO A 80 -14.55 -1.65 14.01
CA PRO A 80 -14.11 -0.57 13.15
C PRO A 80 -15.19 -0.25 12.11
N PHE A 81 -15.26 1.00 11.67
CA PHE A 81 -16.29 1.46 10.75
C PHE A 81 -15.75 2.56 9.83
N GLN A 82 -16.47 2.79 8.75
CA GLN A 82 -16.16 3.83 7.77
C GLN A 82 -17.22 4.94 7.84
N ILE A 83 -16.86 6.17 7.49
CA ILE A 83 -17.70 7.37 7.53
C ILE A 83 -17.64 8.01 6.16
N SER A 84 -18.75 7.97 5.44
CA SER A 84 -18.89 8.66 4.15
C SER A 84 -19.40 10.06 4.42
N LEU A 85 -18.47 11.01 4.40
CA LEU A 85 -18.70 12.39 4.77
C LEU A 85 -18.93 13.25 3.53
N ILE A 86 -19.96 14.09 3.56
CA ILE A 86 -20.21 15.12 2.55
C ILE A 86 -19.67 16.45 3.10
N PRO A 87 -18.56 17.00 2.54
CA PRO A 87 -17.87 18.14 3.14
C PRO A 87 -18.67 19.43 3.13
N VAL A 88 -19.57 19.60 2.16
CA VAL A 88 -20.38 20.81 2.01
C VAL A 88 -21.84 20.43 1.89
N TYR A 89 -22.63 20.86 2.87
CA TYR A 89 -24.08 20.75 2.81
C TYR A 89 -24.66 22.00 2.16
N LYS A 90 -25.56 21.79 1.20
CA LYS A 90 -26.29 22.85 0.51
C LYS A 90 -27.78 22.53 0.49
N ASP A 91 -28.59 23.56 0.79
CA ASP A 91 -30.03 23.59 0.58
C ASP A 91 -30.36 24.90 -0.17
N PRO A 92 -30.46 24.85 -1.50
CA PRO A 92 -30.73 26.04 -2.31
C PRO A 92 -32.10 26.68 -2.02
N ALA A 93 -33.11 25.90 -1.63
CA ALA A 93 -34.45 26.42 -1.34
C ALA A 93 -34.45 27.27 -0.07
N SER A 94 -33.63 26.89 0.92
CA SER A 94 -33.45 27.63 2.16
C SER A 94 -32.25 28.61 2.13
N ASN A 95 -31.55 28.72 1.00
CA ASN A 95 -30.32 29.51 0.84
C ASN A 95 -29.24 29.17 1.88
N ILE A 96 -29.04 27.88 2.16
CA ILE A 96 -28.03 27.37 3.09
C ILE A 96 -26.87 26.77 2.29
N GLU A 97 -25.66 27.16 2.64
CA GLU A 97 -24.41 26.52 2.23
C GLU A 97 -23.47 26.55 3.43
N ILE A 98 -23.07 25.37 3.91
CA ILE A 98 -22.18 25.22 5.06
C ILE A 98 -21.14 24.15 4.77
N SER A 99 -19.88 24.48 5.03
CA SER A 99 -18.73 23.62 4.84
C SER A 99 -18.18 23.17 6.19
N VAL A 100 -17.63 21.96 6.25
CA VAL A 100 -16.76 21.54 7.35
C VAL A 100 -15.56 22.49 7.54
N GLY A 101 -15.16 23.22 6.49
CA GLY A 101 -14.10 24.22 6.53
C GLY A 101 -14.48 25.55 7.18
N ASP A 102 -15.76 25.80 7.49
CA ASP A 102 -16.25 27.04 8.10
C ASP A 102 -16.01 27.03 9.62
N THR A 103 -14.74 26.87 10.00
CA THR A 103 -14.30 26.62 11.38
C THR A 103 -14.50 27.81 12.33
N GLU A 104 -14.85 28.98 11.82
CA GLU A 104 -15.32 30.13 12.60
C GLU A 104 -16.71 29.88 13.23
N ILE A 105 -17.54 29.03 12.62
CA ILE A 105 -18.87 28.69 13.10
C ILE A 105 -18.75 27.65 14.23
N PHE A 106 -19.33 27.95 15.39
CA PHE A 106 -19.24 27.08 16.58
C PHE A 106 -19.83 25.68 16.33
N GLN A 107 -20.98 25.62 15.65
CA GLN A 107 -21.66 24.38 15.31
C GLN A 107 -20.82 23.49 14.38
N ILE A 108 -20.11 24.08 13.43
CA ILE A 108 -19.20 23.36 12.53
C ILE A 108 -18.00 22.80 13.30
N ARG A 109 -17.43 23.56 14.24
CA ARG A 109 -16.37 23.04 15.12
C ARG A 109 -16.85 21.87 15.97
N ASP A 110 -18.08 21.91 16.48
CA ASP A 110 -18.66 20.80 17.24
C ASP A 110 -18.91 19.56 16.36
N PHE A 111 -19.35 19.74 15.11
CA PHE A 111 -19.44 18.67 14.12
C PHE A 111 -18.05 18.08 13.84
N ASN A 112 -17.05 18.89 13.50
CA ASN A 112 -15.70 18.42 13.19
C ASN A 112 -15.08 17.66 14.37
N LYS A 113 -15.25 18.15 15.62
CA LYS A 113 -14.83 17.44 16.83
C LYS A 113 -15.53 16.09 16.98
N THR A 114 -16.81 16.02 16.62
CA THR A 114 -17.56 14.75 16.65
C THR A 114 -16.99 13.76 15.63
N ILE A 115 -16.65 14.21 14.42
CA ILE A 115 -16.00 13.36 13.41
C ILE A 115 -14.64 12.85 13.91
N MET A 116 -13.80 13.72 14.47
CA MET A 116 -12.51 13.31 15.03
C MET A 116 -12.67 12.33 16.21
N TYR A 117 -13.68 12.55 17.06
CA TYR A 117 -14.03 11.62 18.14
C TYR A 117 -14.44 10.23 17.62
N MET A 118 -15.17 10.18 16.50
CA MET A 118 -15.52 8.93 15.82
C MET A 118 -14.27 8.26 15.24
N ARG A 119 -13.33 9.02 14.67
CA ARG A 119 -12.04 8.49 14.19
C ARG A 119 -11.23 7.83 15.30
N GLU A 120 -11.11 8.49 16.45
CA GLU A 120 -10.45 7.94 17.66
C GLU A 120 -11.10 6.63 18.17
N ARG A 121 -12.31 6.32 17.71
CA ARG A 121 -13.11 5.13 18.05
C ARG A 121 -13.16 4.08 16.94
N GLY A 122 -12.21 4.12 16.01
CA GLY A 122 -12.11 3.14 14.91
C GLY A 122 -12.86 3.56 13.64
N GLY A 123 -13.25 4.82 13.54
CA GLY A 123 -13.80 5.41 12.32
C GLY A 123 -12.72 5.78 11.30
N MET A 124 -12.92 5.41 10.04
CA MET A 124 -12.17 5.96 8.88
C MET A 124 -13.07 6.93 8.11
N VAL A 125 -12.56 8.08 7.70
CA VAL A 125 -13.35 9.10 6.97
C VAL A 125 -13.01 9.05 5.50
N GLY A 126 -14.03 8.83 4.67
CA GLY A 126 -13.95 9.04 3.23
C GLY A 126 -14.87 10.16 2.76
N LEU A 127 -14.62 10.62 1.54
CA LEU A 127 -15.41 11.65 0.88
C LEU A 127 -16.56 11.01 0.10
N HIS A 128 -17.80 11.36 0.44
CA HIS A 128 -18.99 10.98 -0.30
C HIS A 128 -19.37 12.08 -1.31
N GLY A 129 -18.51 12.28 -2.30
CA GLY A 129 -18.59 13.45 -3.18
C GLY A 129 -18.17 14.76 -2.49
N TYR A 130 -18.50 15.89 -3.11
CA TYR A 130 -18.25 17.22 -2.55
C TYR A 130 -19.50 17.78 -1.87
N THR A 131 -20.63 17.75 -2.57
CA THR A 131 -21.93 18.18 -2.02
C THR A 131 -23.00 17.11 -2.09
N HIS A 132 -22.77 16.03 -2.84
CA HIS A 132 -23.75 14.96 -3.04
C HIS A 132 -25.10 15.51 -3.52
N GLN A 133 -25.05 16.41 -4.52
CA GLN A 133 -26.21 17.07 -5.11
C GLN A 133 -26.27 16.86 -6.62
N HIS A 134 -27.50 16.73 -7.13
CA HIS A 134 -27.79 16.97 -8.54
C HIS A 134 -28.37 18.37 -8.71
N LEU A 135 -27.71 19.23 -9.49
CA LEU A 135 -28.18 20.59 -9.77
C LEU A 135 -28.52 21.40 -8.49
N ASN A 136 -29.80 21.71 -8.27
CA ASN A 136 -30.29 22.52 -7.14
C ASN A 136 -31.00 21.68 -6.07
N GLU A 137 -30.84 20.36 -6.07
CA GLU A 137 -31.37 19.49 -5.01
C GLU A 137 -30.66 19.75 -3.68
N VAL A 138 -31.20 19.25 -2.57
CA VAL A 138 -30.51 19.31 -1.26
C VAL A 138 -29.39 18.27 -1.22
N SER A 139 -28.28 18.57 -0.53
CA SER A 139 -27.19 17.61 -0.30
C SER A 139 -27.69 16.29 0.28
N GLY A 140 -27.16 15.17 -0.24
CA GLY A 140 -27.57 13.81 0.14
C GLY A 140 -28.72 13.22 -0.69
N ALA A 141 -29.40 14.03 -1.51
CA ALA A 141 -30.55 13.57 -2.29
C ALA A 141 -30.20 13.17 -3.73
N GLY A 142 -29.13 13.73 -4.27
CA GLY A 142 -28.90 13.77 -5.71
C GLY A 142 -27.73 12.94 -6.21
N PHE A 143 -27.65 12.80 -7.53
CA PHE A 143 -26.53 12.19 -8.21
C PHE A 143 -25.53 13.29 -8.53
N GLU A 144 -24.27 13.22 -8.09
CA GLU A 144 -23.36 14.37 -8.24
C GLU A 144 -22.69 14.41 -9.62
N PHE A 145 -22.33 13.26 -10.19
CA PHE A 145 -21.47 13.17 -11.37
C PHE A 145 -22.18 12.65 -12.64
N SER A 146 -23.19 11.81 -12.51
CA SER A 146 -24.01 11.34 -13.65
C SER A 146 -25.38 10.94 -13.17
N ASP A 147 -26.41 11.06 -14.00
CA ASP A 147 -27.76 10.65 -13.59
C ASP A 147 -27.92 9.12 -13.47
N LYS A 148 -29.11 8.67 -13.03
CA LYS A 148 -29.44 7.23 -12.91
C LYS A 148 -29.38 6.46 -14.23
N SER A 149 -29.48 7.15 -15.37
CA SER A 149 -29.40 6.56 -16.71
C SER A 149 -27.98 6.48 -17.26
N GLY A 150 -27.01 7.08 -16.53
CA GLY A 150 -25.63 7.23 -16.97
C GLY A 150 -25.44 8.35 -17.98
N GLN A 151 -26.43 9.24 -18.16
CA GLN A 151 -26.26 10.42 -18.99
C GLN A 151 -25.35 11.41 -18.26
N GLU A 152 -24.17 11.61 -18.82
CA GLU A 152 -23.18 12.55 -18.30
C GLU A 152 -23.67 14.00 -18.46
N TYR A 153 -23.67 14.75 -17.36
CA TYR A 153 -23.69 16.21 -17.39
C TYR A 153 -22.43 16.83 -16.76
N ALA A 154 -21.61 16.03 -16.07
CA ALA A 154 -20.33 16.44 -15.53
C ALA A 154 -19.18 15.85 -16.36
N LYS A 155 -18.23 16.69 -16.77
CA LYS A 155 -16.99 16.27 -17.45
C LYS A 155 -15.90 15.90 -16.43
N MET A 156 -14.76 15.36 -16.88
CA MET A 156 -13.59 15.11 -16.01
C MET A 156 -13.17 16.35 -15.21
N ALA A 157 -13.16 17.54 -15.84
CA ALA A 157 -12.82 18.79 -15.17
C ALA A 157 -13.77 19.13 -14.00
N TYR A 158 -15.06 18.78 -14.11
CA TYR A 158 -16.00 18.95 -13.01
C TYR A 158 -15.68 17.98 -11.88
N ALA A 159 -15.42 16.70 -12.19
CA ALA A 159 -15.04 15.70 -11.18
C ALA A 159 -13.78 16.11 -10.42
N GLU A 160 -12.77 16.58 -11.15
CA GLU A 160 -11.52 17.10 -10.58
C GLU A 160 -11.75 18.31 -9.67
N GLU A 161 -12.51 19.31 -10.13
CA GLU A 161 -12.84 20.50 -9.33
C GLU A 161 -13.54 20.12 -8.01
N ARG A 162 -14.46 19.16 -8.04
CA ARG A 162 -15.17 18.69 -6.84
C ARG A 162 -14.25 17.97 -5.87
N VAL A 163 -13.38 17.09 -6.35
CA VAL A 163 -12.37 16.42 -5.51
C VAL A 163 -11.47 17.45 -4.84
N GLN A 164 -10.94 18.41 -5.59
CA GLN A 164 -10.05 19.45 -5.06
C GLN A 164 -10.75 20.30 -3.99
N LYS A 165 -12.00 20.71 -4.24
CA LYS A 165 -12.78 21.48 -3.26
C LYS A 165 -13.11 20.68 -2.01
N ALA A 166 -13.42 19.39 -2.16
CA ALA A 166 -13.65 18.49 -1.03
C ALA A 166 -12.39 18.38 -0.16
N LEU A 167 -11.24 18.06 -0.75
CA LEU A 167 -9.96 17.97 -0.05
C LEU A 167 -9.59 19.30 0.65
N ALA A 168 -9.76 20.43 -0.02
CA ALA A 168 -9.50 21.75 0.58
C ALA A 168 -10.43 22.08 1.76
N ALA A 169 -11.69 21.63 1.74
CA ALA A 169 -12.60 21.77 2.87
C ALA A 169 -12.15 20.90 4.06
N MET A 170 -11.76 19.65 3.80
CA MET A 170 -11.27 18.72 4.82
C MET A 170 -9.96 19.19 5.46
N GLU A 171 -9.05 19.73 4.65
CA GLU A 171 -7.79 20.31 5.15
C GLU A 171 -8.04 21.50 6.07
N ARG A 172 -8.90 22.45 5.67
CA ARG A 172 -9.28 23.57 6.54
C ARG A 172 -9.98 23.12 7.84
N ALA A 173 -10.71 22.01 7.78
CA ALA A 173 -11.36 21.40 8.93
C ALA A 173 -10.39 20.64 9.85
N GLY A 174 -9.17 20.32 9.37
CA GLY A 174 -8.22 19.46 10.07
C GLY A 174 -8.69 18.00 10.16
N ILE A 175 -9.50 17.53 9.21
CA ILE A 175 -10.03 16.16 9.19
C ILE A 175 -9.27 15.34 8.15
N PRO A 176 -8.51 14.29 8.56
CA PRO A 176 -7.85 13.39 7.61
C PRO A 176 -8.86 12.63 6.76
N VAL A 177 -8.49 12.35 5.51
CA VAL A 177 -9.29 11.60 4.53
C VAL A 177 -8.55 10.30 4.18
N ASP A 178 -9.28 9.19 4.05
CA ASP A 178 -8.70 7.86 3.84
C ASP A 178 -9.11 7.24 2.49
N TYR A 179 -10.29 7.59 1.96
CA TYR A 179 -10.83 7.05 0.72
C TYR A 179 -11.80 8.01 0.02
N TRP A 180 -12.11 7.71 -1.24
CA TRP A 180 -13.21 8.35 -1.96
C TRP A 180 -14.36 7.39 -2.17
N GLU A 181 -15.57 7.91 -2.14
CA GLU A 181 -16.79 7.20 -2.48
C GLU A 181 -17.65 8.07 -3.38
N THR A 182 -17.96 7.56 -4.57
CA THR A 182 -18.81 8.28 -5.51
C THR A 182 -20.27 8.18 -5.05
N PRO A 183 -20.98 9.30 -4.84
CA PRO A 183 -22.41 9.30 -4.57
C PRO A 183 -23.19 8.39 -5.51
N HIS A 184 -23.92 7.44 -4.92
CA HIS A 184 -24.70 6.42 -5.62
C HIS A 184 -23.91 5.59 -6.66
N TYR A 185 -22.57 5.58 -6.60
CA TYR A 185 -21.67 4.92 -7.55
C TYR A 185 -21.84 5.37 -9.00
N THR A 186 -22.39 6.56 -9.21
CA THR A 186 -22.73 7.09 -10.54
C THR A 186 -21.69 8.10 -11.00
N ALA A 187 -20.77 7.63 -11.82
CA ALA A 187 -19.80 8.43 -12.56
C ALA A 187 -19.38 7.68 -13.84
N SER A 188 -18.84 8.41 -14.81
CA SER A 188 -18.28 7.83 -16.03
C SER A 188 -16.91 7.19 -15.79
N LEU A 189 -16.48 6.30 -16.68
CA LEU A 189 -15.17 5.65 -16.56
C LEU A 189 -14.00 6.66 -16.54
N ASP A 190 -14.15 7.78 -17.25
CA ASP A 190 -13.12 8.83 -17.25
C ASP A 190 -13.11 9.64 -15.94
N GLN A 191 -14.27 9.87 -15.32
CA GLN A 191 -14.33 10.45 -13.98
C GLN A 191 -13.73 9.52 -12.92
N TYR A 192 -13.95 8.20 -13.03
CA TYR A 192 -13.28 7.22 -12.16
C TYR A 192 -11.75 7.21 -12.34
N LYS A 193 -11.23 7.51 -13.53
CA LYS A 193 -9.79 7.74 -13.70
C LYS A 193 -9.35 8.99 -12.95
N THR A 194 -10.12 10.08 -13.02
CA THR A 194 -9.86 11.30 -12.26
C THR A 194 -9.83 11.01 -10.75
N PHE A 195 -10.82 10.32 -10.19
CA PHE A 195 -10.82 9.96 -8.77
C PHE A 195 -9.59 9.12 -8.39
N GLY A 196 -9.20 8.16 -9.24
CA GLY A 196 -8.02 7.32 -9.07
C GLY A 196 -6.68 8.05 -9.06
N ASN A 197 -6.61 9.25 -9.66
CA ASN A 197 -5.44 10.11 -9.58
C ASN A 197 -5.32 10.78 -8.20
N TYR A 198 -6.42 10.96 -7.48
CA TYR A 198 -6.39 11.58 -6.14
C TYR A 198 -6.38 10.53 -5.03
N PHE A 199 -6.99 9.36 -5.24
CA PHE A 199 -7.16 8.31 -4.23
C PHE A 199 -6.68 6.95 -4.73
N GLY A 200 -5.90 6.25 -3.90
CA GLY A 200 -5.56 4.84 -4.10
C GLY A 200 -6.69 3.87 -3.80
N LEU A 201 -7.71 4.33 -3.07
CA LEU A 201 -8.81 3.53 -2.56
C LEU A 201 -10.15 4.20 -2.84
N LEU A 202 -11.01 3.48 -3.55
CA LEU A 202 -12.39 3.85 -3.86
C LEU A 202 -13.34 2.85 -3.19
N TYR A 203 -14.20 3.31 -2.27
CA TYR A 203 -15.23 2.47 -1.65
C TYR A 203 -16.47 2.35 -2.58
N ASP A 204 -16.19 1.99 -3.83
CA ASP A 204 -17.16 1.85 -4.91
C ASP A 204 -17.06 0.44 -5.52
N PRO A 205 -18.13 -0.10 -6.13
CA PRO A 205 -18.02 -1.21 -7.06
C PRO A 205 -17.07 -0.85 -8.22
N ASN A 206 -16.28 -1.81 -8.70
CA ASN A 206 -15.37 -1.59 -9.82
C ASN A 206 -16.18 -1.23 -11.09
N PRO A 207 -16.01 -0.02 -11.66
CA PRO A 207 -16.87 0.45 -12.74
C PRO A 207 -16.55 -0.23 -14.08
N TRP A 208 -15.38 -0.87 -14.21
CA TRP A 208 -15.02 -1.70 -15.36
C TRP A 208 -15.54 -3.14 -15.25
N GLU A 209 -15.87 -3.59 -14.04
CA GLU A 209 -16.29 -4.96 -13.74
C GLU A 209 -17.44 -4.96 -12.72
N LYS A 210 -18.57 -4.33 -13.07
CA LYS A 210 -19.70 -4.05 -12.16
C LYS A 210 -20.37 -5.28 -11.54
N THR A 211 -20.07 -6.48 -12.03
CA THR A 211 -20.60 -7.74 -11.49
C THR A 211 -19.82 -8.23 -10.27
N LEU A 212 -18.63 -7.68 -10.02
CA LEU A 212 -17.81 -8.05 -8.88
C LEU A 212 -18.45 -7.57 -7.58
N LYS A 213 -18.58 -8.49 -6.63
CA LYS A 213 -19.15 -8.25 -5.29
C LYS A 213 -18.11 -8.34 -4.19
N ASN A 214 -16.84 -8.30 -4.55
CA ASN A 214 -15.73 -8.37 -3.62
C ASN A 214 -14.63 -7.40 -4.04
N ILE A 215 -13.62 -7.22 -3.18
CA ILE A 215 -12.52 -6.28 -3.41
C ILE A 215 -11.83 -6.62 -4.74
N SER A 216 -11.49 -5.59 -5.48
CA SER A 216 -10.75 -5.72 -6.73
C SER A 216 -9.81 -4.55 -6.90
N SER A 217 -8.93 -4.63 -7.89
CA SER A 217 -8.11 -3.50 -8.29
C SER A 217 -8.09 -3.31 -9.78
N ARG A 218 -7.69 -2.12 -10.19
CA ARG A 218 -7.35 -1.80 -11.56
C ARG A 218 -5.92 -1.32 -11.57
N ASP A 219 -5.03 -2.14 -12.10
CA ASP A 219 -3.67 -1.70 -12.39
C ASP A 219 -3.62 -1.01 -13.74
N SER A 220 -2.96 0.15 -13.80
CA SER A 220 -2.84 0.92 -15.03
C SER A 220 -1.90 0.24 -16.02
N THR A 221 -2.20 0.38 -17.32
CA THR A 221 -1.32 -0.06 -18.41
C THR A 221 -0.57 1.11 -19.06
N GLY A 222 -0.68 2.32 -18.52
CA GLY A 222 -0.12 3.55 -19.09
C GLY A 222 0.31 4.58 -18.04
N MET A 223 0.95 5.66 -18.52
CA MET A 223 1.40 6.78 -17.70
C MET A 223 0.24 7.62 -17.12
N ASP A 224 -0.95 7.52 -17.71
CA ASP A 224 -2.11 8.38 -17.49
C ASP A 224 -2.94 8.02 -16.25
N ASN A 225 -2.65 6.89 -15.61
CA ASN A 225 -3.27 6.50 -14.34
C ASN A 225 -2.33 5.56 -13.56
N GLN A 226 -2.55 5.42 -12.26
CA GLN A 226 -1.86 4.48 -11.37
C GLN A 226 -2.84 3.40 -10.88
N SER A 227 -2.36 2.39 -10.14
CA SER A 227 -3.22 1.29 -9.70
C SER A 227 -4.24 1.74 -8.64
N VAL A 228 -5.51 1.36 -8.71
CA VAL A 228 -6.55 1.77 -7.74
C VAL A 228 -7.28 0.56 -7.19
N ILE A 229 -7.65 0.58 -5.91
CA ILE A 229 -8.44 -0.45 -5.24
C ILE A 229 -9.92 -0.05 -5.18
N PHE A 230 -10.80 -1.01 -5.41
CA PHE A 230 -12.26 -0.88 -5.35
C PHE A 230 -12.83 -1.79 -4.26
N VAL A 231 -13.65 -1.23 -3.38
CA VAL A 231 -14.34 -1.95 -2.30
C VAL A 231 -15.85 -1.80 -2.49
N PRO A 232 -16.60 -2.86 -2.85
CA PRO A 232 -18.05 -2.77 -3.00
C PRO A 232 -18.80 -2.91 -1.66
N ALA A 233 -20.08 -2.51 -1.64
CA ALA A 233 -21.02 -2.75 -0.54
C ALA A 233 -22.23 -3.61 -1.00
N PRO A 234 -22.03 -4.90 -1.33
CA PRO A 234 -23.04 -5.72 -2.01
C PRO A 234 -24.25 -6.08 -1.14
N LEU A 235 -24.19 -5.87 0.19
CA LEU A 235 -25.30 -6.09 1.10
C LEU A 235 -26.26 -4.90 1.18
N ASN A 236 -25.95 -3.77 0.52
CA ASN A 236 -26.78 -2.58 0.37
C ASN A 236 -27.23 -1.93 1.70
N ASN A 237 -28.13 -0.94 1.63
CA ASN A 237 -28.61 -0.17 2.76
C ASN A 237 -29.63 -0.90 3.65
N ILE A 238 -29.85 -0.31 4.83
CA ILE A 238 -30.86 -0.71 5.80
C ILE A 238 -31.76 0.49 6.11
N THR A 239 -33.05 0.34 5.85
CA THR A 239 -34.07 1.38 6.05
C THR A 239 -35.24 0.87 6.88
N VAL A 240 -35.57 -0.41 6.74
CA VAL A 240 -36.66 -1.08 7.45
C VAL A 240 -36.20 -2.40 8.04
N ASP A 241 -36.97 -2.91 8.99
CA ASP A 241 -36.72 -4.18 9.67
C ASP A 241 -36.42 -5.35 8.71
N LYS A 242 -37.18 -5.43 7.60
CA LYS A 242 -36.98 -6.47 6.56
C LYS A 242 -35.59 -6.45 5.91
N ASP A 243 -34.89 -5.30 5.94
CA ASP A 243 -33.54 -5.21 5.38
C ASP A 243 -32.51 -5.93 6.27
N VAL A 244 -32.74 -5.97 7.59
CA VAL A 244 -31.89 -6.74 8.53
C VAL A 244 -31.98 -8.23 8.19
N GLU A 245 -33.20 -8.74 8.02
CA GLU A 245 -33.43 -10.15 7.67
C GLU A 245 -32.92 -10.49 6.26
N ARG A 246 -33.00 -9.55 5.32
CA ARG A 246 -32.41 -9.69 3.98
C ARG A 246 -30.90 -9.87 4.06
N ILE A 247 -30.20 -9.08 4.88
CA ILE A 247 -28.76 -9.18 5.06
C ILE A 247 -28.39 -10.53 5.68
N PHE A 248 -29.07 -10.94 6.75
CA PHE A 248 -28.84 -12.25 7.36
C PHE A 248 -29.05 -13.40 6.37
N SER A 249 -30.11 -13.35 5.57
CA SER A 249 -30.36 -14.33 4.51
C SER A 249 -29.27 -14.36 3.42
N GLN A 250 -28.57 -13.24 3.20
CA GLN A 250 -27.42 -13.17 2.29
C GLN A 250 -26.16 -13.76 2.94
N LEU A 251 -25.89 -13.45 4.21
CA LEU A 251 -24.76 -14.00 4.97
C LEU A 251 -24.85 -15.52 5.13
N ASP A 252 -26.06 -16.04 5.38
CA ASP A 252 -26.30 -17.47 5.60
C ASP A 252 -25.96 -18.33 4.36
N LYS A 253 -25.86 -17.70 3.18
CA LYS A 253 -25.38 -18.38 1.95
C LYS A 253 -23.87 -18.68 2.00
N ASN A 254 -23.10 -17.99 2.85
CA ASN A 254 -21.64 -18.08 2.95
C ASN A 254 -20.94 -18.05 1.56
N ASP A 255 -21.39 -17.16 0.68
CA ASP A 255 -20.86 -17.04 -0.69
C ASP A 255 -19.48 -16.37 -0.67
N PRO A 256 -18.39 -17.08 -1.00
CA PRO A 256 -17.04 -16.51 -0.98
C PRO A 256 -16.83 -15.42 -2.05
N ALA A 257 -17.74 -15.26 -3.02
CA ALA A 257 -17.67 -14.18 -4.00
C ALA A 257 -18.29 -12.87 -3.52
N VAL A 258 -18.90 -12.83 -2.33
CA VAL A 258 -19.63 -11.67 -1.81
C VAL A 258 -18.98 -11.17 -0.53
N LEU A 259 -18.42 -9.97 -0.58
CA LEU A 259 -17.90 -9.27 0.59
C LEU A 259 -19.05 -8.91 1.54
N ALA A 260 -18.88 -9.17 2.84
CA ALA A 260 -19.89 -8.81 3.83
C ALA A 260 -19.80 -7.31 4.19
N SER A 261 -20.13 -6.45 3.22
CA SER A 261 -20.02 -5.00 3.29
C SER A 261 -21.36 -4.34 3.00
N PHE A 262 -21.79 -3.46 3.91
CA PHE A 262 -23.05 -2.72 3.84
C PHE A 262 -22.85 -1.27 4.28
N PHE A 263 -23.84 -0.43 3.98
CA PHE A 263 -23.87 0.95 4.43
C PHE A 263 -25.15 1.26 5.22
N TYR A 264 -25.06 2.21 6.14
CA TYR A 264 -26.11 2.50 7.12
C TYR A 264 -26.20 4.01 7.36
N HIS A 265 -27.36 4.62 7.13
CA HIS A 265 -27.57 6.03 7.46
C HIS A 265 -27.77 6.19 8.97
N PRO A 266 -26.89 6.89 9.70
CA PRO A 266 -26.99 6.99 11.16
C PRO A 266 -28.33 7.56 11.67
N THR A 267 -28.98 8.40 10.86
CA THR A 267 -30.31 8.95 11.16
C THR A 267 -31.39 7.88 11.35
N GLN A 268 -31.25 6.70 10.74
CA GLN A 268 -32.17 5.57 10.96
C GLN A 268 -32.09 5.02 12.38
N GLU A 269 -30.95 5.19 13.05
CA GLU A 269 -30.75 4.75 14.43
C GLU A 269 -31.37 5.70 15.45
N PHE A 270 -31.60 6.96 15.09
CA PHE A 270 -31.94 8.01 16.05
C PHE A 270 -33.28 7.77 16.77
N LYS A 271 -34.20 7.04 16.14
CA LYS A 271 -35.48 6.63 16.74
C LYS A 271 -35.33 5.59 17.87
N PHE A 272 -34.18 4.93 17.94
CA PHE A 272 -33.81 3.94 18.97
C PHE A 272 -32.89 4.54 20.04
N LEU A 273 -32.67 5.87 20.02
CA LEU A 273 -31.82 6.59 20.96
C LEU A 273 -32.66 7.54 21.84
N TYR A 274 -32.85 7.16 23.09
CA TYR A 274 -33.72 7.84 24.05
C TYR A 274 -32.91 8.75 24.96
N LYS A 275 -33.31 10.03 25.04
CA LYS A 275 -32.72 10.97 25.98
C LYS A 275 -33.08 10.55 27.42
N MET A 276 -32.07 10.41 28.26
CA MET A 276 -32.19 10.05 29.66
C MET A 276 -31.36 11.00 30.53
N GLN A 277 -31.62 11.00 31.83
CA GLN A 277 -30.91 11.83 32.79
C GLN A 277 -30.52 10.99 34.01
N THR A 278 -29.28 11.17 34.46
CA THR A 278 -28.81 10.59 35.73
C THR A 278 -29.47 11.29 36.93
N PRO A 279 -29.50 10.67 38.13
CA PRO A 279 -29.99 11.34 39.34
C PRO A 279 -29.28 12.66 39.65
N GLN A 280 -28.03 12.84 39.20
CA GLN A 280 -27.23 14.05 39.36
C GLN A 280 -27.49 15.09 38.26
N GLY A 281 -28.45 14.87 37.37
CA GLY A 281 -28.86 15.83 36.34
C GLY A 281 -28.07 15.76 35.04
N LYS A 282 -27.06 14.88 34.91
CA LYS A 282 -26.31 14.69 33.66
C LYS A 282 -27.17 13.97 32.61
N GLU A 283 -27.37 14.59 31.46
CA GLU A 283 -28.10 14.01 30.32
C GLU A 283 -27.22 13.04 29.51
N PHE A 284 -27.83 12.00 28.94
CA PHE A 284 -27.19 11.04 28.03
C PHE A 284 -28.24 10.36 27.13
N TYR A 285 -27.81 9.66 26.08
CA TYR A 285 -28.70 8.84 25.26
C TYR A 285 -28.57 7.35 25.61
N ALA A 286 -29.68 6.72 26.00
CA ALA A 286 -29.79 5.27 26.09
C ALA A 286 -30.15 4.69 24.72
N HIS A 287 -29.61 3.52 24.44
CA HIS A 287 -29.69 2.88 23.14
C HIS A 287 -30.53 1.62 23.25
N GLU A 288 -31.64 1.57 22.52
CA GLU A 288 -32.56 0.42 22.52
C GLU A 288 -31.81 -0.88 22.23
N PRO A 289 -32.09 -1.99 22.94
CA PRO A 289 -31.43 -3.27 22.69
C PRO A 289 -31.73 -3.87 21.32
N ASP A 290 -32.96 -3.70 20.81
CA ASP A 290 -33.46 -4.35 19.58
C ASP A 290 -33.39 -3.45 18.34
N SER A 291 -32.54 -2.41 18.38
CA SER A 291 -32.36 -1.50 17.27
C SER A 291 -31.74 -2.21 16.06
N TYR A 292 -31.92 -1.64 14.86
CA TYR A 292 -31.39 -2.22 13.63
C TYR A 292 -29.87 -2.41 13.70
N LEU A 293 -29.13 -1.39 14.12
CA LEU A 293 -27.68 -1.48 14.21
C LEU A 293 -27.24 -2.57 15.19
N LYS A 294 -27.87 -2.67 16.37
CA LYS A 294 -27.47 -3.67 17.36
C LYS A 294 -27.71 -5.09 16.88
N ARG A 295 -28.90 -5.35 16.32
CA ARG A 295 -29.22 -6.65 15.71
C ARG A 295 -28.25 -7.01 14.60
N LEU A 296 -27.91 -6.07 13.72
CA LEU A 296 -26.92 -6.31 12.67
C LEU A 296 -25.57 -6.71 13.27
N ILE A 297 -25.02 -5.91 14.18
CA ILE A 297 -23.70 -6.21 14.77
C ILE A 297 -23.71 -7.55 15.50
N SER A 298 -24.72 -7.84 16.33
CA SER A 298 -24.80 -9.13 17.03
C SER A 298 -25.01 -10.29 16.05
N GLY A 299 -25.90 -10.13 15.07
CA GLY A 299 -26.24 -11.17 14.10
C GLY A 299 -25.08 -11.52 13.15
N PHE A 300 -24.21 -10.56 12.81
CA PHE A 300 -22.95 -10.84 12.11
C PHE A 300 -21.99 -11.63 12.99
N LYS A 301 -21.78 -11.20 14.24
CA LYS A 301 -20.88 -11.89 15.19
C LYS A 301 -21.33 -13.31 15.50
N GLU A 302 -22.63 -13.53 15.69
CA GLU A 302 -23.23 -14.86 15.88
C GLU A 302 -22.98 -15.80 14.70
N ARG A 303 -22.84 -15.25 13.49
CA ARG A 303 -22.48 -15.98 12.26
C ARG A 303 -20.97 -16.16 12.08
N GLY A 304 -20.17 -15.70 13.04
CA GLY A 304 -18.72 -15.77 13.05
C GLY A 304 -18.03 -14.69 12.23
N TYR A 305 -18.74 -13.60 11.86
CA TYR A 305 -18.11 -12.49 11.16
C TYR A 305 -17.32 -11.59 12.10
N LYS A 306 -16.14 -11.16 11.66
CA LYS A 306 -15.32 -10.14 12.33
C LYS A 306 -15.39 -8.84 11.55
N PHE A 307 -15.79 -7.76 12.22
CA PHE A 307 -15.71 -6.43 11.62
C PHE A 307 -14.28 -5.92 11.58
N VAL A 308 -13.91 -5.31 10.47
CA VAL A 308 -12.56 -4.79 10.22
C VAL A 308 -12.62 -3.42 9.55
N SER A 309 -11.49 -2.73 9.52
CA SER A 309 -11.32 -1.53 8.71
C SER A 309 -11.06 -1.91 7.25
N VAL A 310 -11.22 -0.97 6.31
CA VAL A 310 -10.86 -1.24 4.91
C VAL A 310 -9.36 -1.47 4.76
N TYR A 311 -8.54 -0.80 5.56
CA TYR A 311 -7.09 -0.99 5.57
C TYR A 311 -6.67 -2.39 6.01
N ASP A 312 -7.40 -3.01 6.94
CA ASP A 312 -7.16 -4.41 7.32
C ASP A 312 -7.46 -5.40 6.19
N LEU A 313 -8.22 -4.98 5.16
CA LEU A 313 -8.52 -5.82 3.98
C LEU A 313 -7.54 -5.61 2.82
N ILE A 314 -6.76 -4.53 2.83
CA ILE A 314 -5.91 -4.18 1.70
C ILE A 314 -4.44 -4.12 2.02
N GLY A 315 -4.05 -3.85 3.28
CA GLY A 315 -2.70 -3.73 3.82
C GLY A 315 -1.69 -2.76 3.17
N PHE A 316 -1.73 -2.50 1.85
CA PHE A 316 -0.94 -1.48 1.15
C PHE A 316 -1.90 -0.68 0.30
N LEU A 317 -1.79 0.63 0.42
CA LEU A 317 -2.57 1.59 -0.33
C LEU A 317 -1.73 2.09 -1.52
N PRO A 318 -2.14 1.84 -2.77
CA PRO A 318 -1.48 2.44 -3.92
C PRO A 318 -1.42 3.96 -3.79
N ALA A 319 -0.22 4.52 -3.85
CA ALA A 319 0.07 5.91 -3.53
C ALA A 319 0.81 6.58 -4.69
N GLU A 320 1.91 7.28 -4.42
CA GLU A 320 2.56 8.20 -5.35
C GLU A 320 3.22 7.55 -6.57
N ARG A 321 3.45 8.35 -7.62
CA ARG A 321 4.26 7.96 -8.79
C ARG A 321 5.39 8.95 -8.93
N VAL A 322 6.61 8.46 -8.74
CA VAL A 322 7.83 9.24 -8.92
C VAL A 322 8.23 9.21 -10.38
N THR A 323 8.42 10.38 -10.97
CA THR A 323 8.90 10.55 -12.35
C THR A 323 10.21 11.33 -12.36
N GLY A 324 10.96 11.26 -13.46
CA GLY A 324 12.24 11.98 -13.59
C GLY A 324 13.47 11.22 -13.10
N LEU A 325 13.30 10.15 -12.31
CA LEU A 325 14.37 9.22 -11.95
C LEU A 325 14.73 8.30 -13.12
N ASN A 326 16.03 8.10 -13.34
CA ASN A 326 16.53 7.16 -14.34
C ASN A 326 16.62 5.73 -13.78
N ALA A 327 15.47 5.08 -13.64
CA ALA A 327 15.34 3.72 -13.09
C ALA A 327 15.18 2.62 -14.17
N GLY A 328 15.55 2.92 -15.42
CA GLY A 328 15.37 2.02 -16.55
C GLY A 328 16.27 0.77 -16.53
N LYS A 329 16.16 -0.06 -17.57
CA LYS A 329 16.98 -1.28 -17.72
C LYS A 329 18.48 -0.98 -17.64
N GLY A 330 19.19 -1.74 -16.81
CA GLY A 330 20.64 -1.59 -16.60
C GLY A 330 21.03 -0.48 -15.63
N LYS A 331 20.04 0.16 -14.96
CA LYS A 331 20.24 1.08 -13.85
C LYS A 331 20.18 0.33 -12.53
N VAL A 332 20.79 0.95 -11.52
CA VAL A 332 20.73 0.52 -10.13
C VAL A 332 19.67 1.35 -9.45
N LEU A 333 18.82 0.72 -8.65
CA LEU A 333 17.82 1.39 -7.84
C LEU A 333 17.97 0.94 -6.39
N LEU A 334 18.12 1.90 -5.49
CA LEU A 334 18.28 1.70 -4.05
C LEU A 334 17.34 2.65 -3.30
N SER A 335 17.14 2.38 -2.01
CA SER A 335 16.41 3.24 -1.09
C SER A 335 17.16 3.41 0.23
N GLY A 336 16.84 4.49 0.93
CA GLY A 336 17.41 4.81 2.24
C GLY A 336 17.18 6.27 2.59
N ASP A 337 17.13 6.60 3.88
CA ASP A 337 17.11 7.98 4.38
C ASP A 337 18.47 8.64 4.12
N ILE A 338 18.63 9.32 2.99
CA ILE A 338 19.93 9.88 2.57
C ILE A 338 20.09 11.33 3.00
N ASP A 339 19.01 12.02 3.38
CA ASP A 339 19.06 13.40 3.86
C ASP A 339 18.90 13.57 5.38
N GLY A 340 18.50 12.51 6.08
CA GLY A 340 18.36 12.43 7.53
C GLY A 340 17.01 12.95 8.02
N ASP A 341 15.99 13.01 7.17
CA ASP A 341 14.66 13.51 7.52
C ASP A 341 13.73 12.46 8.15
N GLY A 342 14.19 11.21 8.23
CA GLY A 342 13.46 10.08 8.80
C GLY A 342 12.59 9.31 7.80
N ARG A 343 12.55 9.71 6.52
CA ARG A 343 11.92 8.96 5.42
C ARG A 343 12.99 8.35 4.54
N PHE A 344 12.67 7.24 3.91
CA PHE A 344 13.51 6.67 2.87
C PHE A 344 13.33 7.45 1.57
N ASP A 345 14.44 7.69 0.89
CA ASP A 345 14.50 8.30 -0.41
C ASP A 345 14.77 7.26 -1.50
N LEU A 346 14.74 7.71 -2.75
CA LEU A 346 15.07 6.87 -3.91
C LEU A 346 16.42 7.30 -4.51
N ILE A 347 17.31 6.34 -4.71
CA ILE A 347 18.60 6.55 -5.38
C ILE A 347 18.63 5.77 -6.70
N ALA A 348 18.85 6.47 -7.81
CA ALA A 348 19.00 5.87 -9.14
C ALA A 348 20.43 6.04 -9.68
N GLY A 349 21.11 4.93 -9.94
CA GLY A 349 22.47 4.88 -10.46
C GLY A 349 22.57 4.45 -11.92
N ASP A 350 23.44 5.11 -12.68
CA ASP A 350 23.88 4.71 -14.02
C ASP A 350 25.39 4.37 -13.98
N PRO A 351 25.77 3.13 -13.61
CA PRO A 351 27.18 2.73 -13.52
C PRO A 351 27.95 2.83 -14.85
N ALA A 352 27.26 2.84 -15.99
CA ALA A 352 27.90 3.06 -17.29
C ALA A 352 28.42 4.50 -17.45
N LYS A 353 27.79 5.46 -16.76
CA LYS A 353 28.19 6.87 -16.74
C LYS A 353 28.80 7.30 -15.40
N GLY A 354 28.65 6.50 -14.35
CA GLY A 354 28.99 6.86 -12.98
C GLY A 354 28.13 8.01 -12.46
N LEU A 355 26.87 8.10 -12.91
CA LEU A 355 25.92 9.14 -12.50
C LEU A 355 24.95 8.56 -11.48
N TRP A 356 24.76 9.26 -10.37
CA TRP A 356 23.84 8.88 -9.30
C TRP A 356 22.92 10.05 -9.02
N GLN A 357 21.62 9.77 -9.03
CA GLN A 357 20.56 10.74 -8.84
C GLN A 357 19.75 10.37 -7.61
N ALA A 358 19.21 11.36 -6.92
CA ALA A 358 18.31 11.15 -5.80
C ALA A 358 16.95 11.78 -6.06
N GLY A 359 15.89 11.12 -5.60
CA GLY A 359 14.57 11.67 -5.41
C GLY A 359 14.21 11.61 -3.93
N LEU A 360 14.13 12.78 -3.30
CA LEU A 360 13.87 12.89 -1.86
C LEU A 360 12.38 12.75 -1.56
N SER A 361 12.01 11.88 -0.63
CA SER A 361 10.62 11.67 -0.25
C SER A 361 10.09 12.83 0.57
N ARG A 362 8.89 13.28 0.21
CA ARG A 362 8.10 14.27 0.95
C ARG A 362 6.70 13.74 1.23
N VAL A 363 6.54 12.42 1.20
CA VAL A 363 5.28 11.77 1.51
C VAL A 363 5.06 11.93 3.01
N ASP A 364 4.38 12.99 3.44
CA ASP A 364 3.98 13.20 4.84
C ASP A 364 2.48 13.00 5.05
N ARG A 365 1.75 12.83 3.93
CA ARG A 365 0.33 12.57 3.82
C ARG A 365 0.08 11.66 2.62
N LEU A 366 -0.86 10.72 2.78
CA LEU A 366 -1.22 9.75 1.74
C LEU A 366 -2.02 10.35 0.57
N LEU A 367 -2.58 11.56 0.75
CA LEU A 367 -3.48 12.21 -0.20
C LEU A 367 -3.17 13.71 -0.31
N PRO A 368 -3.35 14.33 -1.51
CA PRO A 368 -3.75 13.69 -2.76
C PRO A 368 -2.62 12.87 -3.39
N ARG A 369 -2.98 11.73 -3.98
CA ARG A 369 -2.05 10.75 -4.55
C ARG A 369 -1.22 11.20 -5.76
N TYR A 370 -1.76 12.12 -6.56
CA TYR A 370 -1.05 12.69 -7.71
C TYR A 370 -0.50 14.04 -7.30
N ASN A 371 0.48 14.02 -6.40
CA ASN A 371 1.13 15.21 -5.92
C ASN A 371 2.57 15.26 -6.45
N PRO A 372 2.88 16.13 -7.43
CA PRO A 372 4.23 16.26 -7.94
C PRO A 372 5.24 16.75 -6.89
N GLU A 373 4.77 17.20 -5.72
CA GLU A 373 5.61 17.59 -4.58
C GLU A 373 5.84 16.46 -3.57
N SER A 374 5.20 15.29 -3.73
CA SER A 374 5.43 14.14 -2.84
C SER A 374 6.84 13.57 -2.94
N PHE A 375 7.57 13.92 -4.01
CA PHE A 375 9.01 13.81 -4.09
C PHE A 375 9.61 15.14 -4.55
N ALA A 376 10.76 15.50 -3.99
CA ALA A 376 11.54 16.61 -4.52
C ALA A 376 11.97 16.30 -5.97
N PRO A 377 12.12 17.33 -6.84
CA PRO A 377 12.65 17.13 -8.18
C PRO A 377 13.98 16.36 -8.14
N THR A 378 14.10 15.35 -9.00
CA THR A 378 15.30 14.52 -9.07
C THR A 378 16.53 15.36 -9.40
N THR A 379 17.61 15.18 -8.63
CA THR A 379 18.88 15.90 -8.85
C THR A 379 20.06 14.94 -8.92
N ASP A 380 21.12 15.35 -9.60
CA ASP A 380 22.38 14.61 -9.66
C ASP A 380 23.15 14.78 -8.35
N TRP A 381 23.31 13.71 -7.59
CA TRP A 381 23.99 13.70 -6.29
C TRP A 381 25.46 13.28 -6.37
N LEU A 382 25.83 12.48 -7.39
CA LEU A 382 27.21 12.08 -7.60
C LEU A 382 27.49 11.76 -9.07
N LYS A 383 28.69 12.14 -9.54
CA LYS A 383 29.14 11.96 -10.92
C LYS A 383 30.52 11.32 -10.96
N ASN A 384 30.80 10.59 -12.04
CA ASN A 384 32.08 9.93 -12.30
C ASN A 384 32.52 8.96 -11.19
N TRP A 385 31.58 8.29 -10.50
CA TRP A 385 31.89 7.36 -9.43
C TRP A 385 31.19 6.01 -9.64
N GLY A 386 31.84 4.93 -9.21
CA GLY A 386 31.28 3.58 -9.33
C GLY A 386 31.19 3.09 -10.78
N GLN A 387 32.07 3.55 -11.67
CA GLN A 387 32.03 3.14 -13.08
C GLN A 387 32.54 1.71 -13.30
N GLY A 388 31.91 1.00 -14.25
CA GLY A 388 32.35 -0.32 -14.73
C GLY A 388 31.43 -1.48 -14.30
N GLY A 389 31.25 -2.44 -15.21
CA GLY A 389 30.25 -3.51 -15.08
C GLY A 389 30.55 -4.63 -14.08
N THR A 390 31.63 -4.54 -13.30
CA THR A 390 32.00 -5.53 -12.28
C THR A 390 31.54 -5.15 -10.87
N LYS A 391 30.94 -3.97 -10.70
CA LYS A 391 30.59 -3.41 -9.40
C LYS A 391 29.17 -3.78 -8.97
N GLU A 392 29.02 -4.11 -7.69
CA GLU A 392 27.75 -4.20 -6.98
C GLU A 392 27.60 -2.96 -6.06
N PHE A 393 26.38 -2.62 -5.70
CA PHE A 393 26.07 -1.41 -4.94
C PHE A 393 25.03 -1.67 -3.86
N ALA A 394 25.12 -0.91 -2.76
CA ALA A 394 24.14 -0.91 -1.69
C ALA A 394 24.12 0.46 -1.01
N ALA A 395 23.12 0.68 -0.17
CA ALA A 395 23.01 1.85 0.71
C ALA A 395 23.07 1.40 2.17
N GLY A 396 23.72 2.19 3.04
CA GLY A 396 23.91 1.88 4.45
C GLY A 396 24.48 3.08 5.22
N ASP A 397 24.16 3.24 6.50
CA ASP A 397 24.75 4.27 7.35
C ASP A 397 26.09 3.75 7.90
N PHE A 398 27.19 4.01 7.19
CA PHE A 398 28.48 3.41 7.54
C PHE A 398 29.25 4.25 8.56
N ASN A 399 28.92 5.53 8.71
CA ASN A 399 29.59 6.47 9.62
C ASN A 399 28.78 6.80 10.90
N ASN A 400 27.54 6.31 11.00
CA ASN A 400 26.59 6.55 12.08
C ASN A 400 26.25 8.04 12.24
N ASP A 401 25.98 8.73 11.13
CA ASP A 401 25.48 10.11 11.14
C ASP A 401 23.95 10.20 10.92
N GLY A 402 23.28 9.05 10.83
CA GLY A 402 21.84 8.94 10.62
C GLY A 402 21.42 8.97 9.16
N LYS A 403 22.35 9.14 8.21
CA LYS A 403 22.07 9.12 6.78
C LYS A 403 22.60 7.85 6.14
N LYS A 404 21.91 7.38 5.11
CA LYS A 404 22.36 6.29 4.26
C LYS A 404 23.39 6.83 3.27
N ASP A 405 24.54 6.19 3.24
CA ASP A 405 25.64 6.41 2.31
C ASP A 405 25.56 5.43 1.13
N LEU A 406 26.37 5.66 0.09
CA LEU A 406 26.56 4.70 -0.99
C LEU A 406 27.84 3.88 -0.81
N VAL A 407 27.74 2.57 -1.05
CA VAL A 407 28.90 1.68 -1.15
C VAL A 407 28.93 0.99 -2.52
N SER A 408 30.13 0.80 -3.05
CA SER A 408 30.37 -0.06 -4.20
C SER A 408 31.45 -1.09 -3.88
N TRP A 409 31.25 -2.31 -4.38
CA TRP A 409 32.23 -3.39 -4.31
C TRP A 409 32.57 -3.89 -5.70
N ASP A 410 33.84 -3.86 -6.07
CA ASP A 410 34.31 -4.36 -7.37
C ASP A 410 34.64 -5.86 -7.29
N LYS A 411 33.82 -6.70 -7.91
CA LYS A 411 33.99 -8.17 -7.93
C LYS A 411 35.32 -8.63 -8.52
N LYS A 412 36.00 -7.79 -9.31
CA LYS A 412 37.25 -8.15 -10.00
C LYS A 412 38.48 -7.82 -9.17
N THR A 413 38.51 -6.67 -8.52
CA THR A 413 39.67 -6.20 -7.73
C THR A 413 39.50 -6.42 -6.23
N GLY A 414 38.26 -6.70 -5.81
CA GLY A 414 37.84 -6.78 -4.42
C GLY A 414 37.70 -5.43 -3.74
N GLU A 415 38.04 -4.31 -4.39
CA GLU A 415 38.04 -2.98 -3.78
C GLU A 415 36.63 -2.56 -3.34
N ILE A 416 36.55 -1.98 -2.13
CA ILE A 416 35.33 -1.45 -1.54
C ILE A 416 35.47 0.07 -1.44
N ASN A 417 34.61 0.80 -2.13
CA ASN A 417 34.58 2.26 -2.15
C ASN A 417 33.29 2.77 -1.52
N VAL A 418 33.36 3.84 -0.74
CA VAL A 418 32.22 4.50 -0.09
C VAL A 418 32.10 5.95 -0.56
N ALA A 419 30.87 6.43 -0.71
CA ALA A 419 30.55 7.83 -0.87
C ALA A 419 29.53 8.24 0.20
N LEU A 420 29.98 9.04 1.17
CA LEU A 420 29.18 9.44 2.33
C LEU A 420 28.13 10.47 1.94
N SER A 421 26.92 10.39 2.49
CA SER A 421 25.92 11.44 2.30
C SER A 421 26.19 12.63 3.21
N ASP A 422 26.14 13.86 2.68
CA ASP A 422 26.08 15.08 3.49
C ASP A 422 24.66 15.62 3.69
N GLY A 423 23.67 14.89 3.18
CA GLY A 423 22.26 15.27 3.12
C GLY A 423 21.86 16.12 1.91
N SER A 424 22.81 16.38 1.00
CA SER A 424 22.54 17.08 -0.26
C SER A 424 23.24 16.45 -1.47
N LYS A 425 24.27 15.64 -1.24
CA LYS A 425 25.06 14.92 -2.24
C LYS A 425 25.84 13.77 -1.59
N PHE A 426 26.35 12.86 -2.42
CA PHE A 426 27.32 11.87 -1.97
C PHE A 426 28.76 12.35 -2.20
N ILE A 427 29.62 12.17 -1.20
CA ILE A 427 31.02 12.60 -1.18
C ILE A 427 31.93 11.35 -1.22
N PRO A 428 32.60 11.07 -2.34
CA PRO A 428 33.51 9.94 -2.46
C PRO A 428 34.64 9.99 -1.43
N GLN A 429 34.93 8.85 -0.84
CA GLN A 429 36.04 8.64 0.08
C GLN A 429 37.20 7.92 -0.60
N GLN A 430 38.32 7.79 0.12
CA GLN A 430 39.34 6.80 -0.24
C GLN A 430 38.75 5.38 -0.13
N PRO A 431 39.33 4.36 -0.77
CA PRO A 431 38.89 2.98 -0.60
C PRO A 431 38.90 2.58 0.88
N TRP A 432 37.79 1.99 1.36
CA TRP A 432 37.61 1.62 2.77
C TRP A 432 38.08 0.21 3.10
N GLY A 433 38.34 -0.61 2.08
CA GLY A 433 38.82 -1.96 2.27
C GLY A 433 38.82 -2.78 0.99
N SER A 434 39.02 -4.09 1.15
CA SER A 434 38.86 -5.02 0.04
C SER A 434 38.37 -6.39 0.51
N PHE A 435 37.64 -7.08 -0.36
CA PHE A 435 37.26 -8.47 -0.22
C PHE A 435 37.40 -9.18 -1.58
N ASN A 436 38.32 -10.13 -1.63
CA ASN A 436 38.55 -10.99 -2.79
C ASN A 436 37.96 -12.36 -2.50
N ALA A 437 36.82 -12.67 -3.10
CA ALA A 437 36.26 -14.01 -3.03
C ALA A 437 37.15 -15.00 -3.80
N SER A 438 37.26 -16.24 -3.33
CA SER A 438 38.09 -17.27 -3.97
C SER A 438 37.55 -17.72 -5.33
N GLY A 439 36.30 -17.37 -5.66
CA GLY A 439 35.60 -17.64 -6.91
C GLY A 439 34.08 -17.59 -6.72
N GLY A 440 33.33 -17.85 -7.80
CA GLY A 440 31.90 -18.14 -7.71
C GLY A 440 30.94 -16.94 -7.71
N THR A 441 29.67 -17.24 -7.45
CA THR A 441 28.61 -16.23 -7.30
C THR A 441 28.63 -15.68 -5.88
N VAL A 442 28.72 -14.35 -5.75
CA VAL A 442 28.68 -13.66 -4.46
C VAL A 442 27.44 -12.78 -4.38
N LYS A 443 26.72 -12.83 -3.26
CA LYS A 443 25.69 -11.84 -2.92
C LYS A 443 26.25 -10.83 -1.92
N PHE A 444 25.85 -9.58 -2.07
CA PHE A 444 26.40 -8.42 -1.38
C PHE A 444 25.27 -7.65 -0.70
N PHE A 445 25.38 -7.41 0.61
CA PHE A 445 24.36 -6.72 1.41
C PHE A 445 25.00 -5.74 2.39
N ALA A 446 24.39 -4.57 2.56
CA ALA A 446 24.72 -3.63 3.62
C ALA A 446 23.68 -3.72 4.74
N GLY A 447 24.12 -3.54 5.99
CA GLY A 447 23.21 -3.50 7.13
C GLY A 447 23.90 -3.64 8.49
N ARG A 448 23.16 -3.40 9.56
CA ARG A 448 23.65 -3.47 10.93
C ARG A 448 23.77 -4.92 11.40
N TYR A 449 24.93 -5.53 11.29
CA TYR A 449 25.12 -6.93 11.70
C TYR A 449 25.52 -7.11 13.17
N ASN A 450 25.82 -6.03 13.92
CA ASN A 450 26.22 -6.13 15.32
C ASN A 450 25.65 -5.00 16.19
N ASN A 451 26.10 -4.94 17.45
CA ASN A 451 25.64 -3.94 18.40
C ASN A 451 26.12 -2.51 18.08
N SER A 452 27.09 -2.32 17.16
CA SER A 452 27.44 -0.98 16.65
C SER A 452 26.27 -0.43 15.85
N SER A 453 26.02 0.87 15.92
CA SER A 453 24.97 1.54 15.14
C SER A 453 25.35 1.79 13.68
N ARG A 454 26.61 1.54 13.31
CA ARG A 454 27.10 1.57 11.92
C ARG A 454 26.73 0.29 11.17
N ASP A 455 26.27 0.46 9.94
CA ASP A 455 26.09 -0.63 8.99
C ASP A 455 27.45 -1.23 8.59
N GLY A 456 27.49 -2.55 8.42
CA GLY A 456 28.60 -3.31 7.86
C GLY A 456 28.24 -3.91 6.51
N LEU A 457 29.12 -4.76 5.99
CA LEU A 457 28.92 -5.46 4.72
C LEU A 457 28.91 -6.97 4.96
N LEU A 458 28.00 -7.65 4.28
CA LEU A 458 27.93 -9.11 4.21
C LEU A 458 28.18 -9.57 2.77
N PHE A 459 29.06 -10.54 2.64
CA PHE A 459 29.36 -11.25 1.40
C PHE A 459 28.97 -12.71 1.57
N TRP A 460 27.91 -13.13 0.88
CA TRP A 460 27.55 -14.54 0.79
C TRP A 460 28.28 -15.17 -0.39
N VAL A 461 29.26 -16.03 -0.12
CA VAL A 461 30.01 -16.75 -1.14
C VAL A 461 29.34 -18.09 -1.37
N GLN A 462 28.58 -18.20 -2.47
CA GLN A 462 27.70 -19.35 -2.72
C GLN A 462 28.46 -20.66 -2.86
N ASP A 463 29.60 -20.66 -3.54
CA ASP A 463 30.39 -21.89 -3.77
C ASP A 463 31.02 -22.42 -2.46
N GLU A 464 31.21 -21.54 -1.48
CA GLU A 464 31.72 -21.88 -0.14
C GLU A 464 30.61 -22.10 0.89
N ASN A 465 29.34 -21.80 0.55
CA ASN A 465 28.22 -21.77 1.49
C ASN A 465 28.55 -20.99 2.78
N THR A 466 29.22 -19.85 2.61
CA THR A 466 29.84 -19.10 3.72
C THR A 466 29.46 -17.62 3.67
N ALA A 467 29.05 -17.08 4.82
CA ALA A 467 28.80 -15.66 5.03
C ALA A 467 30.04 -14.99 5.62
N TYR A 468 30.66 -14.07 4.89
CA TYR A 468 31.73 -13.22 5.38
C TYR A 468 31.18 -11.84 5.75
N VAL A 469 31.56 -11.32 6.91
CA VAL A 469 31.13 -10.00 7.38
C VAL A 469 32.33 -9.09 7.59
N ALA A 470 32.23 -7.87 7.05
CA ALA A 470 33.15 -6.77 7.25
C ALA A 470 32.43 -5.65 8.03
N LEU A 471 32.91 -5.33 9.23
CA LEU A 471 32.29 -4.32 10.08
C LEU A 471 32.85 -2.93 9.76
N SER A 472 32.01 -1.90 9.82
CA SER A 472 32.47 -0.52 9.64
C SER A 472 33.11 0.05 10.91
N ALA A 473 34.24 0.72 10.74
CA ALA A 473 34.90 1.56 11.74
C ALA A 473 34.53 3.06 11.60
N GLY A 474 33.69 3.42 10.62
CA GLY A 474 33.25 4.79 10.34
C GLY A 474 34.07 5.53 9.28
N ASP A 475 35.24 4.99 8.93
CA ASP A 475 36.14 5.49 7.89
C ASP A 475 36.83 4.37 7.08
N SER A 476 36.53 3.12 7.43
CA SER A 476 37.14 1.91 6.89
C SER A 476 36.30 0.68 7.27
N PHE A 477 36.48 -0.43 6.55
CA PHE A 477 35.92 -1.72 6.92
C PHE A 477 37.00 -2.64 7.50
N THR A 478 36.65 -3.43 8.51
CA THR A 478 37.51 -4.53 8.96
C THR A 478 37.70 -5.54 7.83
N PRO A 479 38.81 -6.30 7.80
CA PRO A 479 38.91 -7.47 6.92
C PRO A 479 37.69 -8.38 7.13
N ALA A 480 37.06 -8.81 6.03
CA ALA A 480 35.88 -9.67 6.12
C ALA A 480 36.26 -11.01 6.75
N ARG A 481 35.46 -11.49 7.70
CA ARG A 481 35.69 -12.78 8.39
C ARG A 481 34.47 -13.68 8.26
N PRO A 482 34.65 -15.02 8.21
CA PRO A 482 33.52 -15.93 8.18
C PRO A 482 32.75 -15.82 9.50
N TRP A 483 31.45 -15.58 9.38
CA TRP A 483 30.50 -15.53 10.51
C TRP A 483 29.57 -16.74 10.51
N LEU A 484 29.44 -17.40 9.37
CA LEU A 484 28.67 -18.63 9.20
C LEU A 484 29.29 -19.44 8.07
N GLU A 485 29.60 -20.71 8.33
CA GLU A 485 30.22 -21.62 7.37
C GLU A 485 29.32 -22.83 7.14
N ASN A 486 29.37 -23.39 5.93
CA ASN A 486 28.65 -24.61 5.55
C ASN A 486 27.13 -24.56 5.79
N TRP A 487 26.52 -23.38 5.64
CA TRP A 487 25.09 -23.18 5.84
C TRP A 487 24.35 -23.02 4.51
N GLY A 488 23.10 -23.47 4.41
CA GLY A 488 22.34 -23.35 3.16
C GLY A 488 23.04 -24.07 1.97
N ALA A 489 23.31 -25.37 2.10
CA ALA A 489 23.86 -26.14 1.00
C ALA A 489 22.74 -26.60 0.03
N GLY A 490 22.75 -26.12 -1.22
CA GLY A 490 21.83 -26.58 -2.27
C GLY A 490 21.67 -25.61 -3.46
N ALA A 491 21.35 -26.14 -4.64
CA ALA A 491 21.01 -25.32 -5.80
C ALA A 491 19.66 -24.59 -5.60
N GLY A 492 19.58 -23.32 -6.00
CA GLY A 492 18.33 -22.55 -5.99
C GLY A 492 18.03 -21.79 -4.69
N LEU A 493 19.05 -21.44 -3.90
CA LEU A 493 18.85 -20.57 -2.73
C LEU A 493 18.91 -19.08 -3.10
N GLN A 494 17.94 -18.32 -2.61
CA GLN A 494 17.99 -16.86 -2.57
C GLN A 494 18.36 -16.43 -1.14
N ILE A 495 19.44 -15.66 -1.01
CA ILE A 495 19.87 -15.08 0.25
C ILE A 495 19.22 -13.70 0.45
N LEU A 496 18.82 -13.43 1.69
CA LEU A 496 18.15 -12.21 2.15
C LEU A 496 18.72 -11.82 3.52
N THR A 497 18.56 -10.56 3.91
CA THR A 497 18.97 -10.06 5.23
C THR A 497 17.87 -9.20 5.84
N GLY A 498 17.54 -9.43 7.10
CA GLY A 498 16.49 -8.71 7.83
C GLY A 498 16.62 -8.94 9.33
N ASP A 499 16.07 -8.07 10.15
CA ASP A 499 15.97 -8.25 11.61
C ASP A 499 14.76 -9.13 11.94
N PHE A 500 14.94 -10.45 11.93
CA PHE A 500 13.82 -11.39 12.06
C PHE A 500 13.46 -11.70 13.53
N ASN A 501 14.20 -11.15 14.49
CA ASN A 501 13.97 -11.36 15.92
C ASN A 501 13.72 -10.05 16.71
N GLY A 502 13.87 -8.89 16.08
CA GLY A 502 13.63 -7.56 16.64
C GLY A 502 14.71 -7.08 17.60
N ASP A 503 15.94 -7.56 17.47
CA ASP A 503 17.06 -7.16 18.33
C ASP A 503 17.87 -5.98 17.79
N GLY A 504 17.47 -5.44 16.63
CA GLY A 504 18.10 -4.32 15.95
C GLY A 504 19.25 -4.72 15.04
N LYS A 505 19.53 -6.02 14.85
CA LYS A 505 20.58 -6.52 13.96
C LYS A 505 19.96 -7.23 12.75
N LYS A 506 20.60 -7.07 11.59
CA LYS A 506 20.28 -7.86 10.40
C LYS A 506 20.79 -9.28 10.59
N ASP A 507 19.86 -10.21 10.54
CA ASP A 507 20.05 -11.65 10.45
C ASP A 507 20.19 -12.09 8.98
N LEU A 508 20.48 -13.36 8.77
CA LEU A 508 20.61 -13.97 7.45
C LEU A 508 19.46 -14.95 7.19
N ALA A 509 18.81 -14.85 6.03
CA ALA A 509 17.80 -15.80 5.58
C ALA A 509 18.17 -16.45 4.24
N ALA A 510 17.84 -17.74 4.10
CA ALA A 510 17.99 -18.51 2.88
C ALA A 510 16.64 -19.10 2.47
N LEU A 511 16.09 -18.59 1.37
CA LEU A 511 14.88 -19.12 0.72
C LEU A 511 15.26 -20.17 -0.32
N ASN A 512 14.74 -21.38 -0.18
CA ASN A 512 14.85 -22.41 -1.20
C ASN A 512 13.77 -22.24 -2.27
N LYS A 513 14.14 -21.83 -3.49
CA LYS A 513 13.19 -21.60 -4.59
C LYS A 513 12.54 -22.87 -5.14
N ASN A 514 13.01 -24.07 -4.78
CA ASN A 514 12.39 -25.32 -5.21
C ASN A 514 11.28 -25.76 -4.25
N THR A 515 11.44 -25.51 -2.95
CA THR A 515 10.51 -25.97 -1.90
C THR A 515 9.72 -24.83 -1.25
N GLY A 516 10.17 -23.59 -1.40
CA GLY A 516 9.67 -22.41 -0.69
C GLY A 516 10.13 -22.32 0.76
N ALA A 517 10.89 -23.30 1.27
CA ALA A 517 11.31 -23.30 2.67
C ALA A 517 12.30 -22.16 2.96
N ILE A 518 12.17 -21.53 4.13
CA ILE A 518 13.09 -20.48 4.58
C ILE A 518 13.81 -20.93 5.86
N GLN A 519 15.13 -20.83 5.81
CA GLN A 519 16.00 -20.99 6.97
C GLN A 519 16.55 -19.62 7.38
N VAL A 520 16.74 -19.40 8.67
CA VAL A 520 17.30 -18.15 9.20
C VAL A 520 18.43 -18.48 10.16
N ALA A 521 19.49 -17.69 10.11
CA ALA A 521 20.58 -17.66 11.07
C ALA A 521 20.64 -16.26 11.70
N LEU A 522 20.49 -16.20 13.02
CA LEU A 522 20.37 -14.98 13.80
C LEU A 522 21.74 -14.38 14.09
N SER A 523 21.87 -13.05 14.05
CA SER A 523 23.13 -12.41 14.40
C SER A 523 23.34 -12.33 15.92
N ALA A 524 24.39 -13.00 16.40
CA ALA A 524 24.87 -12.81 17.78
C ALA A 524 25.70 -11.52 17.95
N GLY A 525 26.04 -10.84 16.86
CA GLY A 525 26.85 -9.63 16.82
C GLY A 525 28.33 -9.84 16.52
N ASP A 526 28.78 -11.10 16.44
CA ASP A 526 30.13 -11.49 16.02
C ASP A 526 30.15 -12.77 15.16
N LYS A 527 29.00 -13.43 15.00
CA LYS A 527 28.74 -14.61 14.16
C LYS A 527 27.24 -14.73 13.92
N PHE A 528 26.83 -15.58 12.98
CA PHE A 528 25.43 -16.02 12.89
C PHE A 528 25.24 -17.36 13.59
N GLU A 529 24.15 -17.48 14.33
CA GLU A 529 23.77 -18.68 15.05
C GLU A 529 22.44 -19.20 14.50
N LEU A 530 22.36 -20.51 14.30
CA LEU A 530 21.07 -21.13 14.02
C LEU A 530 20.21 -21.03 15.29
N PRO A 531 18.93 -20.65 15.16
CA PRO A 531 17.99 -20.75 16.27
C PRO A 531 18.02 -22.15 16.87
N ALA A 532 17.79 -22.25 18.17
CA ALA A 532 17.71 -23.53 18.86
C ALA A 532 16.83 -24.50 18.05
N ASP A 533 17.44 -25.63 17.70
CA ASP A 533 17.02 -26.57 16.66
C ASP A 533 15.51 -26.88 16.75
N ASN A 534 14.73 -26.50 15.73
CA ASN A 534 13.32 -26.92 15.57
C ASN A 534 13.22 -28.42 15.17
N GLY A 535 14.10 -29.27 15.73
CA GLY A 535 14.25 -30.67 15.33
C GLY A 535 14.60 -30.84 13.84
N GLY A 536 15.43 -29.95 13.27
CA GLY A 536 15.81 -29.97 11.86
C GLY A 536 14.77 -29.42 10.87
N GLN A 537 13.67 -28.83 11.35
CA GLN A 537 12.68 -28.17 10.49
C GLN A 537 13.14 -26.77 10.07
N PRO A 538 12.78 -26.32 8.84
CA PRO A 538 13.01 -24.94 8.43
C PRO A 538 12.25 -23.95 9.34
N TRP A 539 12.71 -22.70 9.40
CA TRP A 539 11.99 -21.66 10.14
C TRP A 539 10.59 -21.45 9.57
N ILE A 540 10.48 -21.47 8.24
CA ILE A 540 9.22 -21.44 7.49
C ILE A 540 9.20 -22.63 6.53
N ALA A 541 8.15 -23.45 6.58
CA ALA A 541 8.06 -24.71 5.82
C ALA A 541 7.86 -24.52 4.31
N GLY A 542 7.26 -23.40 3.87
CA GLY A 542 7.02 -23.08 2.47
C GLY A 542 6.62 -21.62 2.31
N PHE A 543 6.95 -21.03 1.15
CA PHE A 543 6.60 -19.65 0.76
C PHE A 543 6.34 -19.59 -0.76
N VAL A 544 7.30 -19.09 -1.54
CA VAL A 544 7.23 -19.02 -3.00
C VAL A 544 8.26 -19.92 -3.67
N THR A 545 7.86 -20.53 -4.79
CA THR A 545 8.73 -21.39 -5.61
C THR A 545 8.93 -20.83 -7.01
N GLY A 546 10.13 -21.04 -7.56
CA GLY A 546 10.53 -20.62 -8.90
C GLY A 546 11.03 -19.18 -9.00
N ASP A 547 11.74 -18.90 -10.09
CA ASP A 547 12.49 -17.64 -10.27
C ASP A 547 11.61 -16.43 -10.63
N ARG A 548 10.32 -16.66 -10.90
CA ARG A 548 9.35 -15.58 -11.20
C ARG A 548 9.13 -14.63 -10.01
N TRP A 549 9.38 -15.11 -8.79
CA TRP A 549 9.13 -14.34 -7.57
C TRP A 549 10.39 -13.62 -7.13
N GLN A 550 10.33 -12.29 -7.15
CA GLN A 550 11.28 -11.44 -6.44
C GLN A 550 10.89 -11.43 -4.96
N VAL A 551 11.87 -11.44 -4.04
CA VAL A 551 11.59 -11.48 -2.59
C VAL A 551 12.44 -10.44 -1.89
N GLN A 552 11.82 -9.69 -0.97
CA GLN A 552 12.48 -8.74 -0.08
C GLN A 552 11.98 -8.89 1.34
N THR A 553 12.66 -8.20 2.25
CA THR A 553 12.39 -8.20 3.68
C THR A 553 12.33 -6.78 4.22
N GLY A 554 11.46 -6.55 5.19
CA GLY A 554 11.27 -5.27 5.86
C GLY A 554 10.13 -5.34 6.87
N ASP A 555 10.12 -4.44 7.85
CA ASP A 555 9.06 -4.35 8.85
C ASP A 555 7.81 -3.71 8.25
N TYR A 556 6.95 -4.50 7.58
CA TYR A 556 5.74 -3.97 6.91
C TYR A 556 4.62 -3.62 7.89
N THR A 557 4.69 -4.07 9.14
CA THR A 557 3.64 -3.89 10.15
C THR A 557 3.99 -2.85 11.22
N GLY A 558 5.26 -2.44 11.27
CA GLY A 558 5.82 -1.48 12.22
C GLY A 558 6.04 -2.08 13.60
N GLU A 559 6.21 -3.39 13.72
CA GLU A 559 6.34 -4.10 15.00
C GLU A 559 7.80 -4.26 15.47
N GLY A 560 8.75 -3.78 14.68
CA GLY A 560 10.18 -3.86 14.93
C GLY A 560 10.79 -5.19 14.49
N VAL A 561 10.09 -5.98 13.67
CA VAL A 561 10.57 -7.25 13.12
C VAL A 561 10.40 -7.21 11.61
N ASP A 562 11.45 -7.56 10.86
CA ASP A 562 11.37 -7.68 9.42
C ASP A 562 10.56 -8.92 9.01
N ASP A 563 9.67 -8.71 8.05
CA ASP A 563 8.79 -9.70 7.43
C ASP A 563 9.32 -10.08 6.04
N PHE A 564 8.67 -11.03 5.36
CA PHE A 564 9.00 -11.39 3.97
C PHE A 564 7.87 -11.01 3.02
N ILE A 565 8.20 -10.41 1.88
CA ILE A 565 7.26 -10.17 0.79
C ILE A 565 7.82 -10.72 -0.53
N ALA A 566 6.95 -11.33 -1.33
CA ALA A 566 7.25 -11.85 -2.64
C ALA A 566 6.37 -11.18 -3.70
N TYR A 567 7.00 -10.81 -4.80
CA TYR A 567 6.40 -10.10 -5.92
C TYR A 567 6.60 -10.86 -7.23
N ASP A 568 5.50 -11.12 -7.91
CA ASP A 568 5.49 -11.62 -9.28
C ASP A 568 5.15 -10.47 -10.23
N ASN A 569 6.21 -9.92 -10.81
CA ASN A 569 6.11 -8.74 -11.68
C ASN A 569 5.39 -9.00 -13.02
N THR A 570 5.30 -10.27 -13.43
CA THR A 570 4.59 -10.66 -14.65
C THR A 570 3.07 -10.65 -14.45
N LEU A 571 2.62 -10.96 -13.24
CA LEU A 571 1.19 -10.97 -12.88
C LEU A 571 0.78 -9.74 -12.06
N GLY A 572 1.73 -8.99 -11.51
CA GLY A 572 1.50 -7.95 -10.51
C GLY A 572 0.95 -8.51 -9.20
N LYS A 573 1.28 -9.77 -8.87
CA LYS A 573 0.78 -10.47 -7.67
C LYS A 573 1.78 -10.39 -6.53
N TRP A 574 1.24 -10.33 -5.32
CA TRP A 574 1.99 -10.19 -4.09
C TRP A 574 1.64 -11.32 -3.11
N GLN A 575 2.62 -11.78 -2.34
CA GLN A 575 2.47 -12.72 -1.24
C GLN A 575 3.36 -12.28 -0.08
N PHE A 576 3.00 -12.58 1.16
CA PHE A 576 3.77 -12.16 2.32
C PHE A 576 3.78 -13.20 3.42
N ILE A 577 4.71 -13.05 4.35
CA ILE A 577 4.80 -13.81 5.59
C ILE A 577 5.12 -12.84 6.71
N LEU A 578 4.30 -12.88 7.76
CA LEU A 578 4.58 -12.18 9.02
C LEU A 578 5.46 -13.05 9.92
N THR A 579 6.61 -12.52 10.32
CA THR A 579 7.63 -13.27 11.05
C THR A 579 7.18 -13.64 12.47
N ARG A 580 6.35 -12.81 13.11
CA ARG A 580 5.84 -13.03 14.48
C ARG A 580 5.07 -14.34 14.68
N ASN A 581 4.43 -14.86 13.64
CA ASN A 581 3.70 -16.12 13.70
C ASN A 581 4.44 -17.29 13.05
N LYS A 582 5.60 -17.05 12.40
CA LYS A 582 6.37 -18.05 11.65
C LYS A 582 5.51 -18.95 10.74
N GLN A 583 4.34 -18.44 10.34
CA GLN A 583 3.33 -19.15 9.59
C GLN A 583 3.11 -18.41 8.28
N PHE A 584 2.93 -19.19 7.22
CA PHE A 584 2.46 -18.66 5.95
C PHE A 584 1.09 -18.00 6.19
N VAL A 585 0.97 -16.70 5.93
CA VAL A 585 -0.33 -16.04 5.78
C VAL A 585 -0.59 -15.92 4.27
N ILE A 586 -1.37 -16.84 3.66
CA ILE A 586 -1.93 -16.62 2.31
C ILE A 586 -3.12 -15.73 2.60
N GLU A 587 -2.86 -14.46 2.83
CA GLU A 587 -3.80 -13.45 2.37
C GLU A 587 -3.32 -13.15 0.96
N SER A 588 -3.84 -13.85 -0.03
CA SER A 588 -3.70 -13.41 -1.40
C SER A 588 -4.37 -12.06 -1.46
N TRP A 589 -3.58 -11.00 -1.59
CA TRP A 589 -4.16 -9.70 -1.72
C TRP A 589 -4.99 -9.65 -2.99
N PRO A 590 -6.24 -9.14 -2.91
CA PRO A 590 -7.14 -9.09 -4.04
C PRO A 590 -6.70 -8.02 -5.07
N VAL A 591 -5.56 -7.38 -4.81
CA VAL A 591 -5.04 -6.22 -5.50
C VAL A 591 -3.82 -6.62 -6.31
N VAL A 592 -3.95 -6.48 -7.63
CA VAL A 592 -2.82 -6.39 -8.53
C VAL A 592 -2.25 -4.97 -8.46
N PHE A 593 -0.95 -4.86 -8.23
CA PHE A 593 -0.21 -3.60 -8.17
C PHE A 593 1.13 -3.74 -8.90
N GLY A 594 1.49 -2.69 -9.66
CA GLY A 594 2.83 -2.52 -10.17
C GLY A 594 3.21 -3.38 -11.38
N LYS A 595 2.28 -4.09 -12.01
CA LYS A 595 2.56 -5.12 -13.02
C LYS A 595 3.47 -4.58 -14.12
N ASP A 596 4.69 -5.12 -14.17
CA ASP A 596 5.67 -4.86 -15.20
C ASP A 596 6.74 -5.97 -15.23
N PRO A 597 6.80 -6.81 -16.29
CA PRO A 597 7.83 -7.86 -16.40
C PRO A 597 9.28 -7.36 -16.37
N ALA A 598 9.52 -6.09 -16.71
CA ALA A 598 10.83 -5.44 -16.67
C ALA A 598 11.04 -4.59 -15.40
N GLY A 599 10.02 -4.49 -14.55
CA GLY A 599 10.04 -3.72 -13.32
C GLY A 599 10.93 -4.34 -12.24
N GLN A 600 11.64 -3.46 -11.54
CA GLN A 600 12.37 -3.75 -10.31
C GLN A 600 11.48 -3.39 -9.12
N PHE A 601 11.63 -4.14 -8.04
CA PHE A 601 10.95 -3.90 -6.77
C PHE A 601 11.98 -3.51 -5.70
N LEU A 602 11.60 -2.62 -4.78
CA LEU A 602 12.33 -2.27 -3.57
C LEU A 602 11.36 -1.89 -2.45
N VAL A 603 11.89 -1.81 -1.23
CA VAL A 603 11.14 -1.44 -0.03
C VAL A 603 11.85 -0.33 0.74
N GLY A 604 11.08 0.41 1.53
CA GLY A 604 11.59 1.51 2.36
C GLY A 604 10.45 2.23 3.05
N ASP A 605 10.72 2.91 4.16
CA ASP A 605 9.74 3.72 4.88
C ASP A 605 9.60 5.09 4.19
N PHE A 606 8.83 5.17 3.11
CA PHE A 606 8.77 6.38 2.27
C PHE A 606 7.94 7.48 2.93
N ASP A 607 6.99 7.14 3.80
CA ASP A 607 6.13 8.11 4.47
C ASP A 607 6.55 8.46 5.92
N GLY A 608 7.54 7.75 6.47
CA GLY A 608 8.13 8.02 7.78
C GLY A 608 7.31 7.46 8.93
N ASP A 609 6.38 6.54 8.67
CA ASP A 609 5.53 5.92 9.67
C ASP A 609 6.19 4.72 10.38
N LYS A 610 7.44 4.41 10.01
CA LYS A 610 8.26 3.29 10.49
C LYS A 610 7.83 1.92 10.00
N LYS A 611 6.96 1.86 8.99
CA LYS A 611 6.68 0.64 8.25
C LYS A 611 7.42 0.68 6.93
N SER A 612 7.79 -0.49 6.44
CA SER A 612 8.29 -0.63 5.08
C SER A 612 7.12 -0.49 4.10
N ASP A 613 7.31 0.33 3.08
CA ASP A 613 6.41 0.50 1.94
C ASP A 613 6.96 -0.22 0.72
N LEU A 614 6.16 -0.25 -0.35
CA LEU A 614 6.52 -0.86 -1.62
C LEU A 614 6.81 0.18 -2.69
N ALA A 615 7.85 -0.04 -3.47
CA ALA A 615 8.20 0.74 -4.64
C ALA A 615 8.52 -0.16 -5.83
N VAL A 616 7.90 0.09 -6.98
CA VAL A 616 8.08 -0.70 -8.21
C VAL A 616 8.36 0.19 -9.41
N SER A 617 9.44 -0.09 -10.13
CA SER A 617 9.74 0.60 -11.38
C SER A 617 8.91 0.03 -12.52
N ARG A 618 8.42 0.89 -13.41
CA ARG A 618 7.54 0.49 -14.52
C ARG A 618 7.94 1.18 -15.81
N GLN A 619 8.03 0.46 -16.92
CA GLN A 619 8.47 0.94 -18.22
C GLN A 619 7.28 1.29 -19.11
N PHE A 620 7.14 2.58 -19.42
CA PHE A 620 6.12 3.09 -20.34
C PHE A 620 6.76 3.92 -21.43
N GLY A 621 6.77 3.42 -22.68
CA GLY A 621 7.07 4.25 -23.87
C GLY A 621 8.37 5.07 -23.81
N GLY A 622 9.39 4.62 -23.07
CA GLY A 622 10.67 5.32 -22.90
C GLY A 622 10.86 6.04 -21.55
N GLN A 623 9.86 6.05 -20.67
CA GLN A 623 9.95 6.50 -19.29
C GLN A 623 9.96 5.31 -18.33
N THR A 624 10.56 5.47 -17.16
CA THR A 624 10.55 4.45 -16.12
C THR A 624 10.18 5.06 -14.76
N PRO A 625 8.91 5.46 -14.55
CA PRO A 625 8.46 5.88 -13.23
C PRO A 625 8.61 4.78 -12.16
N ILE A 626 8.50 5.21 -10.92
CA ILE A 626 8.41 4.33 -9.74
C ILE A 626 7.03 4.55 -9.12
N ASP A 627 6.21 3.50 -9.06
CA ASP A 627 4.92 3.50 -8.37
C ASP A 627 5.14 3.08 -6.92
N LEU A 628 4.53 3.80 -5.98
CA LEU A 628 4.55 3.49 -4.55
C LEU A 628 3.23 2.87 -4.09
N ALA A 629 3.31 2.02 -3.06
CA ALA A 629 2.18 1.62 -2.24
C ALA A 629 2.59 1.65 -0.76
N ILE A 630 1.86 2.40 0.04
CA ILE A 630 2.19 2.66 1.45
C ILE A 630 1.55 1.61 2.36
N SER A 631 2.27 1.14 3.37
CA SER A 631 1.75 0.16 4.32
C SER A 631 0.68 0.74 5.23
N VAL A 632 -0.54 0.25 5.06
CA VAL A 632 -1.66 0.52 5.95
C VAL A 632 -1.93 -0.64 6.91
N MET A 633 -1.01 -1.59 7.02
CA MET A 633 -1.12 -2.70 7.97
C MET A 633 -1.04 -2.20 9.41
N ASN A 634 -1.89 -2.74 10.29
CA ASN A 634 -1.89 -2.43 11.71
C ASN A 634 -1.20 -3.53 12.53
N ARG A 635 -0.47 -3.13 13.59
CA ARG A 635 0.11 -4.02 14.62
C ARG A 635 -0.89 -5.02 15.25
N ASN A 636 -2.20 -4.77 15.13
CA ASN A 636 -3.27 -5.49 15.85
C ASN A 636 -4.01 -6.55 15.03
N ASN A 637 -3.56 -6.87 13.80
CA ASN A 637 -4.22 -7.91 12.99
C ASN A 637 -3.92 -9.35 13.40
N SER A 638 -3.19 -9.57 14.50
CA SER A 638 -3.25 -10.85 15.20
C SER A 638 -4.56 -10.94 15.99
N PRO A 639 -5.38 -12.00 15.85
CA PRO A 639 -6.41 -12.26 16.85
C PRO A 639 -5.74 -12.31 18.23
N PRO A 640 -6.39 -11.79 19.30
CA PRO A 640 -5.86 -12.00 20.64
C PRO A 640 -5.65 -13.50 20.82
N ALA A 641 -4.45 -13.88 21.27
CA ALA A 641 -4.13 -15.26 21.59
C ALA A 641 -5.26 -15.82 22.44
N GLY A 642 -6.04 -16.74 21.85
CA GLY A 642 -7.06 -17.47 22.57
C GLY A 642 -6.36 -18.20 23.70
N SER A 643 -6.70 -17.85 24.94
CA SER A 643 -6.46 -18.68 26.09
C SER A 643 -7.22 -19.99 25.87
N ASN A 644 -6.50 -21.04 25.47
CA ASN A 644 -6.86 -22.42 25.78
C ASN A 644 -6.00 -22.87 26.96
#